data_AF-A0A4U1J7G2-F1
#
_entry.id   AF-A0A4U1J7G2-F1
#
_cell.length_a   1.000
_cell.length_b   1.000
_cell.length_c   1.000
_cell.angle_alpha   90.00
_cell.angle_beta   90.00
_cell.angle_gamma   90.00
#
_symmetry.space_group_name_H-M   'P 1'
#
loop_
_entity.id
_entity.type
_entity.pdbx_description
1 polymer ?
#
loop_
_entity_poly.entity_id
_entity_poly.type
_entity_poly.pdbx_seq_one_letter_code
_entity_poly.pdbx_strand_id
1 'polypeptide(L)'
;MEALKAQFPATNFTLLAVVLALPLLGAFVNGVFGKRLGKAGVRLMALSALGGSFIAALATFLLLPKGEGGGTLAWTAWRWFSLNGRMGQTVPIDVAFSVDAMSATMMLVVTGVGFLIHLYSSEYMVKDPGYHRFFAYLNLFCFAMLTLVMADNMAVLFVGWEGVGLCSYLLIGFWFGDEKNATAGKKAFIVNRIGDFGLLVAMAILLYYTGSLRFAEINANARNLLDPVTIWPFGNLPIESQWDAANPGANAAYKAIVHLFLPEKGVQVYASTLVGLAMFLGAAGKSAQIPLYVWLPDAMAGPTPVSALIHAATMVTAGVYLVARTSAVFLMSPAAMATVAVLGCATAIFAASIGLFQHDLKKVLAYSTVSQLGFMFIGVGVGAFAAGFFHVFTHAFFKACLFLGAGSVIHAMHARIHDTDKSQDIRNMGGLKKFMPITRWTFLLSCFAIAGAPPLAGFWSKDEILWRAFSTKIVAPEVGRLEPLWTWPSWLGQGIYWVGVVAATMTAFYMFRAYFLTFHGEFRGWKIVAGWKEPKHGHGHDDHGHDDHHDHHDDGAPLEGPKPHESPLAMTLPLMVLAVFAVFAGFLMAEPIHIEPLGHMLSPVFTRAHDAVVLRAEGVEKLMWPMMGPGVAAFLGGTGAAMVVYLNKGGAPEESFKKAAPGLYRLIYDKWRIDELYDAVVVGMVDALADIFTAADKWLIDGVLAKLTAAIVAFFGTVLRTFQTGRVQVYGAAMALGLAGVGFFLVRPHAEATVDDSKLRSAGEVVISAAPGPGYTYRWEGTGTEQKDFGVVREVRINVNPGETKDVKLHVRNAFAQEATQSFAVTRPGRGFPSSAAPVPLVPGTVVPAGGGSIPAKDIPGLINPRGAQ
;
A
#
# COMPACT_ATOMS: atom_id res chain seq x y z
N MET A 1 15.57 -18.67 35.35
CA MET A 1 14.29 -18.11 34.85
C MET A 1 13.79 -16.99 35.76
N GLU A 2 13.70 -17.21 37.06
CA GLU A 2 13.31 -16.15 38.02
C GLU A 2 14.25 -14.93 38.00
N ALA A 3 15.57 -15.15 37.91
CA ALA A 3 16.55 -14.07 37.74
C ALA A 3 16.30 -13.22 36.48
N LEU A 4 15.90 -13.84 35.36
CA LEU A 4 15.54 -13.11 34.13
C LEU A 4 14.24 -12.33 34.29
N LYS A 5 13.22 -12.90 34.95
CA LYS A 5 11.96 -12.21 35.26
C LYS A 5 12.18 -10.99 36.17
N ALA A 6 13.10 -11.10 37.13
CA ALA A 6 13.47 -10.00 38.02
C ALA A 6 14.21 -8.88 37.27
N GLN A 7 15.04 -9.23 36.28
CA GLN A 7 15.84 -8.29 35.50
C GLN A 7 15.04 -7.62 34.36
N PHE A 8 14.02 -8.29 33.84
CA PHE A 8 13.16 -7.81 32.75
C PHE A 8 11.68 -7.84 33.15
N PRO A 9 11.14 -6.76 33.77
CA PRO A 9 9.73 -6.69 34.12
C PRO A 9 8.84 -6.66 32.86
N ALA A 10 7.65 -7.26 32.95
CA ALA A 10 6.76 -7.46 31.79
C ALA A 10 6.29 -6.16 31.11
N THR A 11 6.18 -5.06 31.86
CA THR A 11 5.75 -3.74 31.37
C THR A 11 6.88 -2.92 30.74
N ASN A 12 8.14 -3.31 30.95
CA ASN A 12 9.32 -2.69 30.36
C ASN A 12 10.34 -3.78 29.99
N PHE A 13 9.93 -4.68 29.10
CA PHE A 13 10.67 -5.89 28.78
C PHE A 13 11.79 -5.58 27.77
N THR A 14 12.89 -5.01 28.24
CA THR A 14 13.98 -4.50 27.38
C THR A 14 14.71 -5.59 26.56
N LEU A 15 14.50 -6.87 26.84
CA LEU A 15 14.99 -7.96 26.00
C LEU A 15 14.42 -7.89 24.57
N LEU A 16 13.22 -7.30 24.38
CA LEU A 16 12.69 -7.02 23.03
C LEU A 16 13.61 -6.11 22.23
N ALA A 17 14.26 -5.14 22.88
CA ALA A 17 15.21 -4.26 22.23
C ALA A 17 16.44 -5.04 21.72
N VAL A 18 16.90 -6.05 22.46
CA VAL A 18 18.04 -6.90 22.06
C VAL A 18 17.69 -7.74 20.83
N VAL A 19 16.49 -8.33 20.79
CA VAL A 19 16.01 -9.11 19.63
C VAL A 19 16.07 -8.25 18.36
N LEU A 20 15.65 -6.99 18.43
CA LEU A 20 15.64 -6.05 17.30
C LEU A 20 17.04 -5.49 16.98
N ALA A 21 17.80 -5.10 18.01
CA ALA A 21 19.07 -4.41 17.82
C ALA A 21 20.14 -5.31 17.20
N LEU A 22 20.14 -6.62 17.49
CA LEU A 22 21.18 -7.52 16.99
C LEU A 22 21.19 -7.66 15.46
N PRO A 23 20.07 -7.97 14.76
CA PRO A 23 20.04 -8.00 13.31
C PRO A 23 20.33 -6.62 12.70
N LEU A 24 19.84 -5.52 13.30
CA LEU A 24 20.15 -4.17 12.83
C LEU A 24 21.65 -3.86 12.92
N LEU A 25 22.30 -4.22 14.02
CA LEU A 25 23.75 -4.09 14.20
C LEU A 25 24.50 -4.94 13.18
N GLY A 26 24.07 -6.18 12.95
CA GLY A 26 24.66 -7.05 11.93
C GLY A 26 24.52 -6.47 10.51
N ALA A 27 23.39 -5.83 10.20
CA ALA A 27 23.18 -5.13 8.94
C ALA A 27 24.11 -3.92 8.81
N PHE A 28 24.20 -3.11 9.85
CA PHE A 28 25.05 -1.92 9.90
C PHE A 28 26.54 -2.28 9.75
N VAL A 29 27.05 -3.23 10.54
CA VAL A 29 28.46 -3.62 10.51
C VAL A 29 28.85 -4.21 9.16
N ASN A 30 28.04 -5.13 8.61
CA ASN A 30 28.32 -5.72 7.30
C ASN A 30 28.13 -4.72 6.15
N GLY A 31 27.20 -3.78 6.28
CA GLY A 31 26.97 -2.74 5.28
C GLY A 31 28.12 -1.73 5.21
N VAL A 32 28.56 -1.22 6.36
CA VAL A 32 29.56 -0.14 6.45
C VAL A 32 30.99 -0.69 6.41
N PHE A 33 31.29 -1.73 7.20
CA PHE A 33 32.66 -2.24 7.37
C PHE A 33 32.92 -3.54 6.60
N GLY A 34 31.91 -4.15 5.99
CA GLY A 34 32.02 -5.50 5.41
C GLY A 34 33.09 -5.67 4.34
N LYS A 35 33.39 -4.64 3.53
CA LYS A 35 34.52 -4.68 2.57
C LYS A 35 35.88 -4.84 3.26
N ARG A 36 36.03 -4.33 4.49
CA ARG A 36 37.27 -4.39 5.28
C ARG A 36 37.36 -5.65 6.15
N LEU A 37 36.23 -6.23 6.54
CA LEU A 37 36.16 -7.41 7.42
C LEU A 37 36.49 -8.75 6.71
N GLY A 38 36.45 -8.77 5.38
CA GLY A 38 36.56 -9.99 4.59
C GLY A 38 35.36 -10.93 4.76
N LYS A 39 35.31 -12.01 3.97
CA LYS A 39 34.18 -12.95 3.96
C LYS A 39 33.96 -13.65 5.30
N ALA A 40 35.04 -14.02 6.00
CA ALA A 40 34.96 -14.67 7.30
C ALA A 40 34.37 -13.75 8.38
N GLY A 41 34.80 -12.48 8.45
CA GLY A 41 34.26 -11.50 9.40
C GLY A 41 32.80 -11.17 9.12
N VAL A 42 32.43 -10.98 7.85
CA VAL A 42 31.03 -10.78 7.44
C VAL A 42 30.15 -11.97 7.83
N ARG A 43 30.62 -13.20 7.56
CA ARG A 43 29.90 -14.44 7.92
C ARG A 43 29.69 -14.54 9.42
N LEU A 44 30.75 -14.31 10.21
CA LEU A 44 30.69 -14.37 11.67
C LEU A 44 29.67 -13.37 12.20
N MET A 45 29.73 -12.11 11.75
CA MET A 45 28.81 -11.06 12.19
C MET A 45 27.37 -11.34 11.76
N ALA A 46 27.16 -11.85 10.54
CA ALA A 46 25.83 -12.19 10.07
C ALA A 46 25.17 -13.29 10.93
N LEU A 47 25.91 -14.37 11.18
CA LEU A 47 25.40 -15.51 11.95
C LEU A 47 25.27 -15.20 13.44
N SER A 48 26.22 -14.48 14.04
CA SER A 48 26.18 -14.16 15.47
C SER A 48 25.08 -13.15 15.81
N ALA A 49 24.83 -12.16 14.94
CA ALA A 49 23.71 -11.23 15.11
C ALA A 49 22.36 -11.96 15.14
N LEU A 50 22.08 -12.76 14.11
CA LEU A 50 20.79 -13.42 14.00
C LEU A 50 20.64 -14.58 14.99
N GLY A 51 21.72 -15.33 15.24
CA GLY A 51 21.76 -16.38 16.26
C GLY A 51 21.55 -15.83 17.67
N GLY A 52 22.17 -14.70 18.00
CA GLY A 52 21.94 -14.01 19.28
C GLY A 52 20.50 -13.52 19.41
N SER A 53 19.93 -12.98 18.33
CA SER A 53 18.50 -12.60 18.27
C SER A 53 17.58 -13.80 18.48
N PHE A 54 17.89 -14.97 17.88
CA PHE A 54 17.14 -16.21 18.10
C PHE A 54 17.19 -16.69 19.56
N ILE A 55 18.35 -16.61 20.23
CA ILE A 55 18.47 -16.97 21.65
C ILE A 55 17.61 -16.03 22.51
N ALA A 56 17.67 -14.72 22.26
CA ALA A 56 16.85 -13.74 22.96
C ALA A 56 15.34 -13.93 22.68
N ALA A 57 14.97 -14.31 21.45
CA ALA A 57 13.61 -14.64 21.06
C ALA A 57 13.11 -15.91 21.79
N LEU A 58 13.94 -16.94 21.90
CA LEU A 58 13.64 -18.16 22.66
C LEU A 58 13.46 -17.86 24.15
N ALA A 59 14.34 -17.05 24.74
CA ALA A 59 14.19 -16.62 26.12
C ALA A 59 12.89 -15.84 26.33
N THR A 60 12.56 -14.92 25.42
CA THR A 60 11.30 -14.16 25.45
C THR A 60 10.08 -15.08 25.35
N PHE A 61 10.09 -16.05 24.44
CA PHE A 61 9.03 -17.05 24.29
C PHE A 61 8.83 -17.87 25.57
N LEU A 62 9.91 -18.30 26.22
CA LEU A 62 9.84 -19.05 27.48
C LEU A 62 9.37 -18.20 28.68
N LEU A 63 9.55 -16.88 28.60
CA LEU A 63 9.17 -15.90 29.62
C LEU A 63 7.75 -15.36 29.45
N LEU A 64 7.06 -15.67 28.34
CA LEU A 64 5.68 -15.27 28.13
C LEU A 64 4.79 -15.69 29.31
N PRO A 65 3.97 -14.77 29.86
CA PRO A 65 3.10 -15.11 30.97
C PRO A 65 2.06 -16.15 30.55
N LYS A 66 2.01 -17.26 31.29
CA LYS A 66 1.04 -18.34 31.11
C LYS A 66 -0.07 -18.16 32.15
N GLY A 67 -1.29 -17.85 31.72
CA GLY A 67 -2.46 -17.63 32.59
C GLY A 67 -3.74 -17.38 31.80
N GLU A 68 -4.89 -17.45 32.47
CA GLU A 68 -6.21 -17.17 31.88
C GLU A 68 -6.27 -15.70 31.44
N GLY A 69 -6.23 -15.48 30.12
CA GLY A 69 -6.22 -14.16 29.48
C GLY A 69 -5.05 -13.91 28.53
N GLY A 70 -3.97 -14.71 28.58
CA GLY A 70 -2.80 -14.57 27.71
C GLY A 70 -2.00 -13.28 27.96
N GLY A 71 -0.84 -13.38 28.58
CA GLY A 71 -0.04 -12.20 28.88
C GLY A 71 0.75 -11.67 27.69
N THR A 72 0.87 -10.35 27.61
CA THR A 72 1.76 -9.66 26.66
C THR A 72 2.99 -9.14 27.37
N LEU A 73 4.16 -9.27 26.74
CA LEU A 73 5.38 -8.57 27.15
C LEU A 73 5.49 -7.30 26.32
N ALA A 74 5.66 -6.14 26.96
CA ALA A 74 5.68 -4.85 26.27
C ALA A 74 6.95 -4.06 26.60
N TRP A 75 7.43 -3.32 25.61
CA TRP A 75 8.53 -2.38 25.73
C TRP A 75 8.23 -1.13 24.88
N THR A 76 8.16 0.03 25.54
CA THR A 76 8.04 1.32 24.85
C THR A 76 9.42 1.95 24.77
N ALA A 77 9.92 2.16 23.55
CA ALA A 77 11.24 2.72 23.34
C ALA A 77 11.26 4.24 23.57
N TRP A 78 10.37 4.96 22.87
CA TRP A 78 10.12 6.39 23.08
C TRP A 78 8.78 6.80 22.43
N ARG A 79 8.31 8.01 22.75
CA ARG A 79 7.15 8.63 22.08
C ARG A 79 7.59 9.31 20.79
N TRP A 80 7.00 8.94 19.65
CA TRP A 80 7.38 9.51 18.36
C TRP A 80 6.76 10.90 18.17
N PHE A 81 5.44 10.99 18.21
CA PHE A 81 4.69 12.24 18.14
C PHE A 81 3.29 12.05 18.71
N SER A 82 2.50 13.12 18.76
CA SER A 82 1.10 13.09 19.18
C SER A 82 0.22 13.75 18.13
N LEU A 83 -0.97 13.19 17.92
CA LEU A 83 -1.98 13.73 17.02
C LEU A 83 -3.16 14.28 17.84
N ASN A 84 -3.86 15.26 17.28
CA ASN A 84 -5.13 15.73 17.83
C ASN A 84 -6.27 14.91 17.21
N GLY A 85 -6.97 14.14 18.04
CA GLY A 85 -8.11 13.33 17.68
C GLY A 85 -9.38 14.15 17.44
N ARG A 86 -10.42 13.49 16.94
CA ARG A 86 -11.68 14.11 16.50
C ARG A 86 -12.40 14.91 17.60
N MET A 87 -12.30 14.51 18.87
CA MET A 87 -12.91 15.23 20.01
C MET A 87 -11.87 16.03 20.81
N GLY A 88 -10.74 16.39 20.18
CA GLY A 88 -9.64 17.10 20.86
C GLY A 88 -8.80 16.20 21.77
N GLN A 89 -9.03 14.89 21.80
CA GLN A 89 -8.16 13.97 22.55
C GLN A 89 -6.77 13.86 21.93
N THR A 90 -5.72 13.89 22.75
CA THR A 90 -4.35 13.66 22.28
C THR A 90 -4.13 12.18 22.04
N VAL A 91 -3.82 11.78 20.80
CA VAL A 91 -3.51 10.40 20.42
C VAL A 91 -1.98 10.20 20.39
N PRO A 92 -1.38 9.45 21.35
CA PRO A 92 0.02 9.08 21.29
C PRO A 92 0.34 8.20 20.08
N ILE A 93 1.39 8.53 19.36
CA ILE A 93 2.07 7.60 18.46
C ILE A 93 3.42 7.28 19.08
N ASP A 94 3.50 6.12 19.76
CA ASP A 94 4.71 5.64 20.42
C ASP A 94 5.47 4.64 19.55
N VAL A 95 6.80 4.65 19.62
CA VAL A 95 7.60 3.54 19.13
C VAL A 95 7.61 2.48 20.22
N ALA A 96 6.59 1.62 20.18
CA ALA A 96 6.34 0.59 21.17
C ALA A 96 6.24 -0.80 20.51
N PHE A 97 6.74 -1.78 21.25
CA PHE A 97 6.78 -3.18 20.84
C PHE A 97 6.07 -4.04 21.89
N SER A 98 5.22 -4.94 21.44
CA SER A 98 4.54 -5.91 22.30
C SER A 98 4.53 -7.30 21.67
N VAL A 99 4.74 -8.30 22.52
CA VAL A 99 4.86 -9.70 22.15
C VAL A 99 3.87 -10.52 22.95
N ASP A 100 2.95 -11.14 22.23
CA ASP A 100 2.04 -12.19 22.67
C ASP A 100 2.42 -13.54 22.06
N ALA A 101 1.62 -14.59 22.28
CA ALA A 101 1.87 -15.93 21.75
C ALA A 101 2.04 -15.97 20.22
N MET A 102 1.20 -15.23 19.49
CA MET A 102 1.25 -15.16 18.02
C MET A 102 2.54 -14.50 17.55
N SER A 103 2.87 -13.35 18.12
CA SER A 103 4.06 -12.57 17.77
C SER A 103 5.35 -13.28 18.19
N ALA A 104 5.35 -13.99 19.33
CA ALA A 104 6.49 -14.76 19.77
C ALA A 104 6.75 -15.96 18.86
N THR A 105 5.69 -16.62 18.40
CA THR A 105 5.80 -17.72 17.42
C THR A 105 6.40 -17.21 16.11
N MET A 106 5.93 -16.06 15.60
CA MET A 106 6.53 -15.44 14.41
C MET A 106 7.97 -14.99 14.64
N MET A 107 8.28 -14.41 15.80
CA MET A 107 9.63 -14.00 16.17
C MET A 107 10.61 -15.17 16.13
N LEU A 108 10.20 -16.35 16.60
CA LEU A 108 10.98 -17.59 16.50
C LEU A 108 11.13 -18.08 15.05
N VAL A 109 10.09 -17.96 14.23
CA VAL A 109 10.18 -18.32 12.80
C VAL A 109 11.16 -17.39 12.07
N VAL A 110 11.01 -16.07 12.24
CA VAL A 110 11.85 -15.06 11.58
C VAL A 110 13.31 -15.22 11.95
N THR A 111 13.62 -15.44 13.23
CA THR A 111 15.00 -15.59 13.69
C THR A 111 15.56 -17.00 13.48
N GLY A 112 14.77 -18.05 13.72
CA GLY A 112 15.20 -19.44 13.60
C GLY A 112 15.33 -19.91 12.15
N VAL A 113 14.27 -19.80 11.35
CA VAL A 113 14.34 -20.12 9.90
C VAL A 113 15.28 -19.14 9.20
N GLY A 114 15.25 -17.86 9.61
CA GLY A 114 16.21 -16.86 9.13
C GLY A 114 17.67 -17.27 9.37
N PHE A 115 18.01 -17.77 10.57
CA PHE A 115 19.35 -18.25 10.88
C PHE A 115 19.78 -19.43 10.00
N LEU A 116 18.89 -20.39 9.75
CA LEU A 116 19.16 -21.51 8.85
C LEU A 116 19.40 -21.05 7.41
N ILE A 117 18.65 -20.03 6.95
CA ILE A 117 18.86 -19.41 5.63
C ILE A 117 20.20 -18.66 5.58
N HIS A 118 20.60 -17.98 6.66
CA HIS A 118 21.92 -17.31 6.73
C HIS A 118 23.06 -18.32 6.66
N LEU A 119 22.93 -19.44 7.39
CA LEU A 119 23.91 -20.53 7.37
C LEU A 119 24.03 -21.11 5.95
N TYR A 120 22.91 -21.43 5.31
CA TYR A 120 22.87 -21.90 3.93
C TYR A 120 23.54 -20.90 2.97
N SER A 121 23.20 -19.62 3.10
CA SER A 121 23.69 -18.56 2.22
C SER A 121 25.19 -18.36 2.29
N SER A 122 25.82 -18.74 3.40
CA SER A 122 27.25 -18.53 3.61
C SER A 122 28.12 -19.32 2.62
N GLU A 123 27.66 -20.49 2.20
CA GLU A 123 28.31 -21.27 1.13
C GLU A 123 27.72 -20.96 -0.24
N TYR A 124 26.40 -20.78 -0.35
CA TYR A 124 25.77 -20.50 -1.65
C TYR A 124 26.34 -19.24 -2.33
N MET A 125 26.62 -18.20 -1.54
CA MET A 125 27.15 -16.92 -2.04
C MET A 125 28.67 -16.81 -1.96
N VAL A 126 29.39 -17.87 -1.56
CA VAL A 126 30.83 -17.77 -1.22
C VAL A 126 31.69 -17.25 -2.37
N LYS A 127 31.31 -17.53 -3.63
CA LYS A 127 32.01 -17.06 -4.83
C LYS A 127 31.57 -15.67 -5.30
N ASP A 128 30.48 -15.13 -4.77
CA ASP A 128 29.91 -13.85 -5.20
C ASP A 128 30.72 -12.65 -4.64
N PRO A 129 31.02 -11.62 -5.45
CA PRO A 129 31.75 -10.42 -4.99
C PRO A 129 30.93 -9.55 -4.03
N GLY A 130 29.60 -9.58 -4.11
CA GLY A 130 28.65 -8.82 -3.29
C GLY A 130 28.34 -9.45 -1.92
N TYR A 131 29.15 -10.40 -1.45
CA TYR A 131 28.93 -11.18 -0.21
C TYR A 131 28.56 -10.31 1.01
N HIS A 132 29.25 -9.19 1.24
CA HIS A 132 28.99 -8.31 2.38
C HIS A 132 27.66 -7.56 2.27
N ARG A 133 27.30 -7.11 1.06
CA ARG A 133 26.04 -6.43 0.78
C ARG A 133 24.86 -7.39 0.97
N PHE A 134 25.02 -8.62 0.50
CA PHE A 134 24.02 -9.67 0.62
C PHE A 134 23.63 -9.91 2.09
N PHE A 135 24.62 -10.15 2.96
CA PHE A 135 24.36 -10.37 4.38
C PHE A 135 23.91 -9.13 5.14
N ALA A 136 24.30 -7.93 4.69
CA ALA A 136 23.74 -6.69 5.23
C ALA A 136 22.23 -6.60 4.97
N TYR A 137 21.80 -6.90 3.74
CA TYR A 137 20.39 -6.88 3.35
C TYR A 137 19.57 -7.99 4.01
N LEU A 138 20.11 -9.21 4.14
CA LEU A 138 19.42 -10.29 4.86
C LEU A 138 19.15 -9.93 6.34
N ASN A 139 20.16 -9.39 7.03
CA ASN A 139 20.00 -8.94 8.41
C ASN A 139 19.01 -7.78 8.54
N LEU A 140 19.07 -6.83 7.60
CA LEU A 140 18.13 -5.70 7.56
C LEU A 140 16.69 -6.18 7.35
N PHE A 141 16.50 -7.22 6.53
CA PHE A 141 15.20 -7.84 6.31
C PHE A 141 14.67 -8.51 7.59
N CYS A 142 15.51 -9.30 8.27
CA CYS A 142 15.12 -9.87 9.56
C CYS A 142 14.76 -8.78 10.58
N PHE A 143 15.51 -7.68 10.64
CA PHE A 143 15.17 -6.53 11.49
C PHE A 143 13.82 -5.90 11.13
N ALA A 144 13.57 -5.64 9.85
CA ALA A 144 12.31 -5.04 9.39
C ALA A 144 11.11 -5.96 9.69
N MET A 145 11.26 -7.27 9.48
CA MET A 145 10.21 -8.23 9.80
C MET A 145 9.98 -8.35 11.30
N LEU A 146 11.04 -8.33 12.12
CA LEU A 146 10.92 -8.31 13.58
C LEU A 146 10.19 -7.06 14.07
N THR A 147 10.49 -5.90 13.47
CA THR A 147 9.79 -4.64 13.75
C THR A 147 8.30 -4.75 13.44
N LEU A 148 7.95 -5.40 12.32
CA LEU A 148 6.57 -5.63 11.90
C LEU A 148 5.81 -6.53 12.90
N VAL A 149 6.36 -7.69 13.25
CA VAL A 149 5.65 -8.68 14.09
C VAL A 149 5.66 -8.33 15.57
N MET A 150 6.58 -7.48 16.02
CA MET A 150 6.64 -7.04 17.41
C MET A 150 5.94 -5.70 17.63
N ALA A 151 5.39 -5.05 16.61
CA ALA A 151 4.77 -3.74 16.74
C ALA A 151 3.56 -3.76 17.70
N ASP A 152 3.47 -2.77 18.59
CA ASP A 152 2.28 -2.55 19.47
C ASP A 152 1.16 -1.76 18.78
N ASN A 153 1.48 -1.06 17.70
CA ASN A 153 0.55 -0.19 16.98
C ASN A 153 0.78 -0.24 15.47
N MET A 154 -0.24 0.22 14.73
CA MET A 154 -0.24 0.19 13.27
C MET A 154 0.84 1.07 12.64
N ALA A 155 1.27 2.14 13.31
CA ALA A 155 2.32 3.02 12.78
C ALA A 155 3.69 2.32 12.78
N VAL A 156 4.06 1.67 13.89
CA VAL A 156 5.29 0.88 13.96
C VAL A 156 5.21 -0.34 13.04
N LEU A 157 4.04 -0.99 12.95
CA LEU A 157 3.83 -2.08 12.00
C LEU A 157 4.08 -1.59 10.57
N PHE A 158 3.57 -0.42 10.20
CA PHE A 158 3.76 0.19 8.87
C PHE A 158 5.24 0.49 8.58
N VAL A 159 6.03 0.92 9.57
CA VAL A 159 7.49 1.08 9.40
C VAL A 159 8.15 -0.26 9.07
N GLY A 160 7.80 -1.33 9.80
CA GLY A 160 8.29 -2.68 9.48
C GLY A 160 7.81 -3.16 8.10
N TRP A 161 6.57 -2.87 7.75
CA TRP A 161 5.89 -3.20 6.49
C TRP A 161 6.57 -2.58 5.25
N GLU A 162 6.93 -1.32 5.37
CA GLU A 162 7.72 -0.57 4.39
C GLU A 162 9.16 -1.08 4.35
N GLY A 163 9.76 -1.34 5.51
CA GLY A 163 11.10 -1.89 5.64
C GLY A 163 11.25 -3.25 4.94
N VAL A 164 10.29 -4.16 5.09
CA VAL A 164 10.31 -5.45 4.37
C VAL A 164 10.14 -5.25 2.87
N GLY A 165 9.34 -4.26 2.45
CA GLY A 165 9.20 -3.86 1.05
C GLY A 165 10.53 -3.40 0.45
N LEU A 166 11.23 -2.50 1.13
CA LEU A 166 12.55 -2.01 0.72
C LEU A 166 13.58 -3.14 0.67
N CYS A 167 13.65 -4.00 1.69
CA CYS A 167 14.60 -5.10 1.72
C CYS A 167 14.35 -6.09 0.59
N SER A 168 13.09 -6.38 0.27
CA SER A 168 12.73 -7.24 -0.86
C SER A 168 13.20 -6.65 -2.20
N TYR A 169 13.03 -5.34 -2.41
CA TYR A 169 13.50 -4.66 -3.61
C TYR A 169 15.01 -4.81 -3.78
N LEU A 170 15.77 -4.54 -2.71
CA LEU A 170 17.23 -4.62 -2.70
C LEU A 170 17.75 -6.05 -2.93
N LEU A 171 17.03 -7.07 -2.45
CA LEU A 171 17.44 -8.47 -2.55
C LEU A 171 16.99 -9.15 -3.86
N ILE A 172 15.81 -8.79 -4.39
CA ILE A 172 15.37 -9.25 -5.71
C ILE A 172 16.28 -8.65 -6.78
N GLY A 173 16.52 -7.33 -6.72
CA GLY A 173 17.44 -6.61 -7.58
C GLY A 173 18.92 -6.74 -7.18
N PHE A 174 19.31 -7.78 -6.44
CA PHE A 174 20.67 -7.89 -5.90
C PHE A 174 21.74 -7.92 -7.00
N TRP A 175 21.47 -8.62 -8.10
CA TRP A 175 22.27 -8.64 -9.32
C TRP A 175 21.74 -7.64 -10.35
N PHE A 176 21.72 -6.36 -9.97
CA PHE A 176 21.22 -5.24 -10.78
C PHE A 176 21.95 -5.00 -12.11
N GLY A 177 23.08 -5.69 -12.36
CA GLY A 177 23.76 -5.62 -13.66
C GLY A 177 22.97 -6.26 -14.80
N ASP A 178 22.02 -7.14 -14.47
CA ASP A 178 21.06 -7.71 -15.41
C ASP A 178 19.73 -6.94 -15.33
N GLU A 179 19.30 -6.39 -16.47
CA GLU A 179 18.07 -5.62 -16.60
C GLU A 179 16.82 -6.40 -16.16
N LYS A 180 16.80 -7.71 -16.40
CA LYS A 180 15.71 -8.59 -15.97
C LYS A 180 15.57 -8.60 -14.45
N ASN A 181 16.68 -8.68 -13.74
CA ASN A 181 16.70 -8.68 -12.27
C ASN A 181 16.34 -7.31 -11.69
N ALA A 182 16.83 -6.23 -12.30
CA ALA A 182 16.50 -4.86 -11.89
C ALA A 182 15.01 -4.55 -12.09
N THR A 183 14.44 -4.95 -13.22
CA THR A 183 13.02 -4.74 -13.54
C THR A 183 12.12 -5.57 -12.65
N ALA A 184 12.48 -6.81 -12.34
CA ALA A 184 11.77 -7.64 -11.38
C ALA A 184 11.71 -7.00 -9.98
N GLY A 185 12.83 -6.45 -9.50
CA GLY A 185 12.88 -5.71 -8.24
C GLY A 185 11.96 -4.50 -8.25
N LYS A 186 12.02 -3.67 -9.31
CA LYS A 186 11.16 -2.49 -9.49
C LYS A 186 9.67 -2.86 -9.47
N LYS A 187 9.27 -3.89 -10.22
CA LYS A 187 7.89 -4.38 -10.28
C LYS A 187 7.41 -4.81 -8.89
N ALA A 188 8.22 -5.57 -8.14
CA ALA A 188 7.89 -5.94 -6.77
C ALA A 188 7.72 -4.73 -5.85
N PHE A 189 8.56 -3.71 -5.96
CA PHE A 189 8.43 -2.50 -5.14
C PHE A 189 7.15 -1.72 -5.44
N ILE A 190 6.83 -1.51 -6.72
CA ILE A 190 5.64 -0.74 -7.15
C ILE A 190 4.35 -1.47 -6.77
N VAL A 191 4.25 -2.78 -7.05
CA VAL A 191 3.03 -3.54 -6.75
C VAL A 191 2.77 -3.59 -5.24
N ASN A 192 3.82 -3.73 -4.44
CA ASN A 192 3.69 -3.63 -2.99
C ASN A 192 3.25 -2.23 -2.54
N ARG A 193 3.78 -1.17 -3.16
CA ARG A 193 3.41 0.22 -2.85
C ARG A 193 1.92 0.51 -3.09
N ILE A 194 1.33 -0.08 -4.12
CA ILE A 194 -0.11 0.02 -4.39
C ILE A 194 -0.91 -0.59 -3.23
N GLY A 195 -0.45 -1.73 -2.69
CA GLY A 195 -1.03 -2.31 -1.48
C GLY A 195 -0.84 -1.39 -0.27
N ASP A 196 0.36 -0.85 -0.08
CA ASP A 196 0.73 0.00 1.07
C ASP A 196 -0.17 1.25 1.17
N PHE A 197 -0.66 1.78 0.05
CA PHE A 197 -1.70 2.83 0.02
C PHE A 197 -3.00 2.40 0.72
N GLY A 198 -3.46 1.17 0.51
CA GLY A 198 -4.63 0.63 1.19
C GLY A 198 -4.46 0.59 2.71
N LEU A 199 -3.26 0.21 3.19
CA LEU A 199 -2.96 0.19 4.62
C LEU A 199 -2.95 1.61 5.22
N LEU A 200 -2.42 2.61 4.50
CA LEU A 200 -2.47 4.01 4.93
C LEU A 200 -3.92 4.52 5.04
N VAL A 201 -4.77 4.20 4.07
CA VAL A 201 -6.21 4.54 4.11
C VAL A 201 -6.88 3.87 5.31
N ALA A 202 -6.61 2.59 5.54
CA ALA A 202 -7.15 1.87 6.70
C ALA A 202 -6.73 2.51 8.04
N MET A 203 -5.47 2.91 8.17
CA MET A 203 -4.97 3.60 9.37
C MET A 203 -5.67 4.95 9.59
N ALA A 204 -5.91 5.72 8.53
CA ALA A 204 -6.61 6.99 8.63
C ALA A 204 -8.07 6.80 9.10
N ILE A 205 -8.77 5.82 8.54
CA ILE A 205 -10.16 5.51 8.93
C ILE A 205 -10.21 4.96 10.36
N LEU A 206 -9.30 4.05 10.74
CA LEU A 206 -9.20 3.58 12.12
C LEU A 206 -9.00 4.73 13.09
N LEU A 207 -8.02 5.59 12.84
CA LEU A 207 -7.75 6.75 13.69
C LEU A 207 -9.00 7.64 13.83
N TYR A 208 -9.78 7.81 12.76
CA TYR A 208 -11.00 8.61 12.77
C TYR A 208 -12.13 8.00 13.62
N TYR A 209 -12.36 6.68 13.55
CA TYR A 209 -13.48 6.01 14.25
C TYR A 209 -13.12 5.46 15.64
N THR A 210 -11.93 4.88 15.81
CA THR A 210 -11.50 4.27 17.08
C THR A 210 -10.73 5.25 17.97
N GLY A 211 -10.20 6.34 17.39
CA GLY A 211 -9.40 7.33 18.10
C GLY A 211 -7.98 6.88 18.46
N SER A 212 -7.52 5.72 17.94
CA SER A 212 -6.20 5.17 18.26
C SER A 212 -5.65 4.26 17.16
N LEU A 213 -4.32 4.13 17.11
CA LEU A 213 -3.62 3.17 16.25
C LEU A 213 -3.02 1.98 17.02
N ARG A 214 -3.20 1.93 18.35
CA ARG A 214 -2.73 0.81 19.19
C ARG A 214 -3.68 -0.37 19.07
N PHE A 215 -3.16 -1.58 18.91
CA PHE A 215 -4.01 -2.76 18.68
C PHE A 215 -5.00 -3.00 19.83
N ALA A 216 -4.57 -2.85 21.08
CA ALA A 216 -5.42 -3.03 22.24
C ALA A 216 -6.61 -2.05 22.26
N GLU A 217 -6.36 -0.78 21.90
CA GLU A 217 -7.38 0.28 21.88
C GLU A 217 -8.30 0.17 20.65
N ILE A 218 -7.76 -0.20 19.48
CA ILE A 218 -8.57 -0.54 18.30
C ILE A 218 -9.54 -1.68 18.65
N ASN A 219 -9.06 -2.73 19.32
CA ASN A 219 -9.87 -3.87 19.71
C ASN A 219 -10.93 -3.50 20.77
N ALA A 220 -10.63 -2.55 21.66
CA ALA A 220 -11.60 -2.07 22.65
C ALA A 220 -12.70 -1.21 22.01
N ASN A 221 -12.34 -0.40 21.00
CA ASN A 221 -13.24 0.55 20.34
C ASN A 221 -13.79 0.05 19.00
N ALA A 222 -13.61 -1.24 18.66
CA ALA A 222 -13.98 -1.80 17.36
C ALA A 222 -15.47 -1.62 17.01
N ARG A 223 -16.35 -1.53 18.02
CA ARG A 223 -17.78 -1.27 17.83
C ARG A 223 -18.08 0.07 17.17
N ASN A 224 -17.20 1.07 17.31
CA ASN A 224 -17.35 2.37 16.63
C ASN A 224 -17.22 2.24 15.09
N LEU A 225 -16.75 1.10 14.59
CA LEU A 225 -16.65 0.83 13.15
C LEU A 225 -17.97 0.32 12.55
N LEU A 226 -19.02 0.16 13.36
CA LEU A 226 -20.35 -0.24 12.92
C LEU A 226 -21.20 0.95 12.44
N ASP A 227 -20.60 2.14 12.33
CA ASP A 227 -21.23 3.30 11.74
C ASP A 227 -21.45 3.09 10.22
N PRO A 228 -22.68 3.28 9.70
CA PRO A 228 -22.95 3.17 8.28
C PRO A 228 -22.35 4.35 7.51
N VAL A 229 -21.66 4.03 6.41
CA VAL A 229 -21.04 4.99 5.48
C VAL A 229 -21.71 4.84 4.12
N THR A 230 -22.19 5.95 3.57
CA THR A 230 -22.75 5.97 2.21
C THR A 230 -21.60 6.02 1.21
N ILE A 231 -21.48 4.98 0.38
CA ILE A 231 -20.44 4.88 -0.66
C ILE A 231 -20.94 5.31 -2.04
N TRP A 232 -22.25 5.27 -2.26
CA TRP A 232 -22.86 5.72 -3.50
C TRP A 232 -24.28 6.24 -3.25
N PRO A 233 -24.65 7.44 -3.75
CA PRO A 233 -23.82 8.36 -4.53
C PRO A 233 -22.77 9.09 -3.65
N PHE A 234 -21.65 9.53 -4.23
CA PHE A 234 -20.55 10.13 -3.46
C PHE A 234 -20.88 11.52 -2.91
N GLY A 235 -20.51 11.77 -1.65
CA GLY A 235 -20.66 13.08 -1.02
C GLY A 235 -22.13 13.47 -0.81
N ASN A 236 -22.47 14.73 -1.15
CA ASN A 236 -23.82 15.27 -0.99
C ASN A 236 -24.67 15.13 -2.27
N LEU A 237 -24.30 14.22 -3.16
CA LEU A 237 -25.12 13.93 -4.34
C LEU A 237 -26.48 13.38 -3.88
N PRO A 238 -27.60 13.88 -4.42
CA PRO A 238 -28.93 13.43 -4.03
C PRO A 238 -29.21 12.01 -4.52
N ILE A 239 -29.99 11.23 -3.77
CA ILE A 239 -30.60 10.00 -4.28
C ILE A 239 -31.73 10.32 -5.26
N GLU A 240 -32.19 9.34 -6.05
CA GLU A 240 -33.21 9.58 -7.09
C GLU A 240 -34.44 10.34 -6.57
N SER A 241 -34.98 9.92 -5.42
CA SER A 241 -36.15 10.58 -4.80
C SER A 241 -35.90 12.05 -4.44
N GLN A 242 -34.70 12.40 -3.99
CA GLN A 242 -34.31 13.77 -3.66
C GLN A 242 -34.08 14.58 -4.94
N TRP A 243 -33.49 13.97 -5.96
CA TRP A 243 -33.24 14.62 -7.24
C TRP A 243 -34.53 14.93 -7.99
N ASP A 244 -35.48 13.98 -8.00
CA ASP A 244 -36.81 14.17 -8.61
C ASP A 244 -37.63 15.24 -7.89
N ALA A 245 -37.56 15.28 -6.56
CA ALA A 245 -38.20 16.33 -5.77
C ALA A 245 -37.60 17.72 -6.07
N ALA A 246 -36.29 17.80 -6.31
CA ALA A 246 -35.62 19.04 -6.66
C ALA A 246 -35.83 19.47 -8.14
N ASN A 247 -36.13 18.52 -9.03
CA ASN A 247 -36.25 18.76 -10.48
C ASN A 247 -37.57 18.22 -11.08
N PRO A 248 -38.74 18.71 -10.63
CA PRO A 248 -40.04 18.20 -11.07
C PRO A 248 -40.29 18.39 -12.58
N GLY A 249 -39.68 19.41 -13.20
CA GLY A 249 -39.85 19.73 -14.63
C GLY A 249 -38.79 19.15 -15.59
N ALA A 250 -37.85 18.34 -15.13
CA ALA A 250 -36.82 17.74 -15.99
C ALA A 250 -37.45 16.79 -17.03
N ASN A 251 -36.97 16.85 -18.28
CA ASN A 251 -37.50 16.01 -19.37
C ASN A 251 -37.19 14.52 -19.14
N ALA A 252 -38.02 13.62 -19.69
CA ALA A 252 -37.91 12.19 -19.44
C ALA A 252 -36.57 11.57 -19.89
N ALA A 253 -35.97 12.06 -20.97
CA ALA A 253 -34.68 11.56 -21.46
C ALA A 253 -33.52 11.94 -20.52
N TYR A 254 -33.55 13.16 -19.98
CA TYR A 254 -32.57 13.65 -19.01
C TYR A 254 -32.72 12.94 -17.67
N LYS A 255 -33.95 12.71 -17.22
CA LYS A 255 -34.22 11.87 -16.03
C LYS A 255 -33.63 10.47 -16.19
N ALA A 256 -33.87 9.81 -17.34
CA ALA A 256 -33.34 8.48 -17.61
C ALA A 256 -31.80 8.42 -17.60
N ILE A 257 -31.13 9.45 -18.14
CA ILE A 257 -29.65 9.52 -18.11
C ILE A 257 -29.14 9.72 -16.68
N VAL A 258 -29.79 10.56 -15.87
CA VAL A 258 -29.36 10.84 -14.50
C VAL A 258 -29.63 9.66 -13.57
N HIS A 259 -30.81 9.03 -13.67
CA HIS A 259 -31.20 7.83 -12.92
C HIS A 259 -30.35 6.60 -13.28
N LEU A 260 -29.66 6.60 -14.43
CA LEU A 260 -28.66 5.58 -14.71
C LEU A 260 -27.51 5.57 -13.68
N PHE A 261 -27.20 6.74 -13.10
CA PHE A 261 -26.10 6.91 -12.16
C PHE A 261 -26.57 7.16 -10.72
N LEU A 262 -27.79 7.64 -10.48
CA LEU A 262 -28.30 7.83 -9.13
C LEU A 262 -29.07 6.59 -8.65
N PRO A 263 -28.82 6.06 -7.44
CA PRO A 263 -29.60 4.95 -6.92
C PRO A 263 -30.87 5.43 -6.22
N GLU A 264 -31.91 4.58 -6.19
CA GLU A 264 -33.14 4.79 -5.41
C GLU A 264 -32.84 5.02 -3.92
N LYS A 265 -31.91 4.22 -3.37
CA LYS A 265 -31.41 4.30 -1.99
C LYS A 265 -29.89 4.32 -2.01
N GLY A 266 -29.30 5.12 -1.12
CA GLY A 266 -27.85 5.17 -0.98
C GLY A 266 -27.29 3.79 -0.62
N VAL A 267 -26.25 3.35 -1.32
CA VAL A 267 -25.53 2.12 -1.00
C VAL A 267 -24.69 2.41 0.23
N GLN A 268 -25.00 1.72 1.33
CA GLN A 268 -24.34 1.90 2.61
C GLN A 268 -23.55 0.65 2.99
N VAL A 269 -22.38 0.87 3.58
CA VAL A 269 -21.53 -0.18 4.16
C VAL A 269 -21.05 0.27 5.53
N TYR A 270 -20.76 -0.67 6.43
CA TYR A 270 -20.13 -0.31 7.69
C TYR A 270 -18.70 0.20 7.47
N ALA A 271 -18.26 1.15 8.30
CA ALA A 271 -16.87 1.60 8.31
C ALA A 271 -15.88 0.43 8.48
N SER A 272 -16.24 -0.60 9.26
CA SER A 272 -15.48 -1.85 9.40
C SER A 272 -15.21 -2.55 8.07
N THR A 273 -16.14 -2.47 7.12
CA THR A 273 -16.00 -3.05 5.77
C THR A 273 -14.96 -2.27 4.96
N LEU A 274 -15.02 -0.94 5.01
CA LEU A 274 -14.04 -0.09 4.32
C LEU A 274 -12.63 -0.29 4.90
N VAL A 275 -12.50 -0.34 6.23
CA VAL A 275 -11.23 -0.63 6.89
C VAL A 275 -10.73 -2.02 6.51
N GLY A 276 -11.57 -3.05 6.61
CA GLY A 276 -11.20 -4.43 6.31
C GLY A 276 -10.73 -4.61 4.85
N LEU A 277 -11.42 -4.01 3.88
CA LEU A 277 -11.04 -4.06 2.48
C LEU A 277 -9.76 -3.25 2.20
N ALA A 278 -9.59 -2.08 2.81
CA ALA A 278 -8.38 -1.27 2.67
C ALA A 278 -7.15 -1.98 3.29
N MET A 279 -7.30 -2.59 4.46
CA MET A 279 -6.28 -3.45 5.06
C MET A 279 -5.97 -4.66 4.19
N PHE A 280 -7.01 -5.30 3.63
CA PHE A 280 -6.83 -6.44 2.75
C PHE A 280 -6.10 -6.06 1.46
N LEU A 281 -6.30 -4.86 0.90
CA LEU A 281 -5.52 -4.37 -0.23
C LEU A 281 -4.02 -4.30 0.11
N GLY A 282 -3.68 -3.83 1.32
CA GLY A 282 -2.32 -3.91 1.85
C GLY A 282 -1.82 -5.34 1.92
N ALA A 283 -2.58 -6.21 2.59
CA ALA A 283 -2.23 -7.63 2.74
C ALA A 283 -2.06 -8.35 1.39
N ALA A 284 -2.89 -8.01 0.39
CA ALA A 284 -2.89 -8.57 -0.95
C ALA A 284 -1.60 -8.23 -1.71
N GLY A 285 -1.09 -7.00 -1.56
CA GLY A 285 0.19 -6.59 -2.12
C GLY A 285 1.34 -7.47 -1.63
N LYS A 286 1.57 -7.51 -0.31
CA LYS A 286 2.70 -8.28 0.28
C LYS A 286 2.53 -9.79 0.17
N SER A 287 1.30 -10.29 0.23
CA SER A 287 1.01 -11.74 0.24
C SER A 287 0.58 -12.27 -1.12
N ALA A 288 0.85 -11.50 -2.19
CA ALA A 288 0.62 -11.89 -3.57
C ALA A 288 -0.79 -12.48 -3.80
N GLN A 289 -1.84 -11.81 -3.30
CA GLN A 289 -3.22 -12.20 -3.59
C GLN A 289 -3.68 -11.55 -4.89
N ILE A 290 -4.66 -12.15 -5.58
CA ILE A 290 -5.33 -11.49 -6.70
C ILE A 290 -5.91 -10.15 -6.23
N PRO A 291 -5.64 -9.03 -6.94
CA PRO A 291 -5.00 -8.92 -8.26
C PRO A 291 -3.48 -8.65 -8.25
N LEU A 292 -2.84 -8.49 -7.10
CA LEU A 292 -1.46 -8.02 -6.94
C LEU A 292 -0.41 -9.14 -6.84
N TYR A 293 -0.67 -10.35 -7.35
CA TYR A 293 0.25 -11.50 -7.22
C TYR A 293 1.44 -11.48 -8.20
N VAL A 294 1.36 -10.67 -9.25
CA VAL A 294 2.19 -10.76 -10.46
C VAL A 294 3.69 -10.58 -10.19
N TRP A 295 4.07 -9.91 -9.11
CA TRP A 295 5.47 -9.68 -8.78
C TRP A 295 6.20 -10.91 -8.22
N LEU A 296 5.48 -11.85 -7.59
CA LEU A 296 6.12 -12.94 -6.83
C LEU A 296 6.84 -13.97 -7.73
N PRO A 297 6.30 -14.37 -8.90
CA PRO A 297 7.02 -15.22 -9.83
C PRO A 297 8.29 -14.54 -10.40
N ASP A 298 8.22 -13.23 -10.65
CA ASP A 298 9.36 -12.46 -11.17
C ASP A 298 10.44 -12.24 -10.10
N ALA A 299 10.07 -12.22 -8.82
CA ALA A 299 11.01 -12.19 -7.69
C ALA A 299 11.99 -13.37 -7.68
N MET A 300 11.73 -14.44 -8.45
CA MET A 300 12.63 -15.58 -8.62
C MET A 300 13.89 -15.24 -9.41
N ALA A 301 14.00 -14.04 -9.97
CA ALA A 301 15.24 -13.45 -10.47
C ALA A 301 16.34 -13.35 -9.39
N GLY A 302 15.97 -13.07 -8.14
CA GLY A 302 16.93 -12.91 -7.04
C GLY A 302 17.60 -14.22 -6.61
N PRO A 303 18.69 -14.15 -5.81
CA PRO A 303 19.39 -15.34 -5.33
C PRO A 303 18.47 -16.29 -4.57
N THR A 304 18.65 -17.60 -4.72
CA THR A 304 17.72 -18.61 -4.16
C THR A 304 17.51 -18.53 -2.63
N PRO A 305 18.52 -18.22 -1.79
CA PRO A 305 18.29 -18.03 -0.36
C PRO A 305 17.36 -16.83 -0.05
N VAL A 306 17.32 -15.81 -0.92
CA VAL A 306 16.36 -14.71 -0.81
C VAL A 306 14.95 -15.22 -1.04
N SER A 307 14.74 -16.05 -2.07
CA SER A 307 13.45 -16.68 -2.33
C SER A 307 12.98 -17.50 -1.13
N ALA A 308 13.88 -18.26 -0.47
CA ALA A 308 13.54 -18.95 0.77
C ALA A 308 13.09 -17.98 1.87
N LEU A 309 13.80 -16.86 2.08
CA LEU A 309 13.47 -15.90 3.14
C LEU A 309 12.15 -15.16 2.89
N ILE A 310 11.94 -14.67 1.66
CA ILE A 310 10.72 -13.95 1.25
C ILE A 310 9.49 -14.84 1.41
N HIS A 311 9.59 -16.11 1.00
CA HIS A 311 8.44 -17.02 0.92
C HIS A 311 8.15 -17.78 2.20
N ALA A 312 9.14 -17.96 3.09
CA ALA A 312 8.97 -18.75 4.29
C ALA A 312 8.71 -17.90 5.53
N ALA A 313 9.58 -16.91 5.80
CA ALA A 313 9.66 -16.31 7.12
C ALA A 313 9.22 -14.84 7.18
N THR A 314 9.20 -14.12 6.04
CA THR A 314 9.14 -12.65 6.06
C THR A 314 7.97 -12.05 5.28
N MET A 315 8.20 -11.63 4.05
CA MET A 315 7.32 -10.72 3.33
C MET A 315 5.92 -11.29 3.07
N VAL A 316 5.83 -12.52 2.55
CA VAL A 316 4.54 -13.04 2.10
C VAL A 316 3.59 -13.42 3.24
N THR A 317 4.12 -13.59 4.46
CA THR A 317 3.34 -13.95 5.64
C THR A 317 2.83 -12.72 6.39
N ALA A 318 3.38 -11.54 6.11
CA ALA A 318 3.01 -10.29 6.77
C ALA A 318 1.53 -9.94 6.63
N GLY A 319 0.91 -10.19 5.46
CA GLY A 319 -0.51 -9.91 5.28
C GLY A 319 -1.44 -10.85 6.05
N VAL A 320 -1.11 -12.13 6.13
CA VAL A 320 -1.87 -13.07 6.98
C VAL A 320 -1.72 -12.68 8.45
N TYR A 321 -0.50 -12.31 8.89
CA TYR A 321 -0.25 -11.81 10.24
C TYR A 321 -1.05 -10.54 10.55
N LEU A 322 -1.11 -9.57 9.63
CA LEU A 322 -1.91 -8.35 9.78
C LEU A 322 -3.38 -8.67 9.99
N VAL A 323 -3.99 -9.48 9.10
CA VAL A 323 -5.41 -9.84 9.18
C VAL A 323 -5.72 -10.60 10.48
N ALA A 324 -4.84 -11.52 10.90
CA ALA A 324 -4.99 -12.24 12.16
C ALA A 324 -4.88 -11.30 13.38
N ARG A 325 -3.91 -10.37 13.37
CA ARG A 325 -3.70 -9.37 14.43
C ARG A 325 -4.86 -8.40 14.56
N THR A 326 -5.50 -8.05 13.46
CA THR A 326 -6.69 -7.17 13.42
C THR A 326 -7.99 -7.96 13.30
N SER A 327 -8.02 -9.23 13.75
CA SER A 327 -9.20 -10.10 13.67
C SER A 327 -10.47 -9.45 14.23
N ALA A 328 -10.37 -8.69 15.32
CA ALA A 328 -11.51 -7.97 15.91
C ALA A 328 -12.15 -6.95 14.94
N VAL A 329 -11.39 -6.34 14.04
CA VAL A 329 -11.90 -5.42 13.02
C VAL A 329 -12.61 -6.19 11.91
N PHE A 330 -12.02 -7.28 11.43
CA PHE A 330 -12.58 -8.11 10.37
C PHE A 330 -13.90 -8.78 10.79
N LEU A 331 -14.00 -9.24 12.04
CA LEU A 331 -15.22 -9.83 12.58
C LEU A 331 -16.41 -8.87 12.63
N MET A 332 -16.16 -7.55 12.62
CA MET A 332 -17.23 -6.54 12.52
C MET A 332 -17.78 -6.40 11.09
N SER A 333 -17.19 -7.07 10.08
CA SER A 333 -17.65 -7.01 8.69
C SER A 333 -17.63 -8.40 8.03
N PRO A 334 -18.79 -9.09 8.00
CA PRO A 334 -18.89 -10.36 7.28
C PRO A 334 -18.60 -10.19 5.77
N ALA A 335 -18.91 -9.03 5.19
CA ALA A 335 -18.62 -8.72 3.79
C ALA A 335 -17.11 -8.65 3.50
N ALA A 336 -16.33 -8.00 4.37
CA ALA A 336 -14.87 -7.97 4.23
C ALA A 336 -14.29 -9.38 4.39
N MET A 337 -14.72 -10.14 5.39
CA MET A 337 -14.29 -11.53 5.62
C MET A 337 -14.60 -12.45 4.41
N ALA A 338 -15.80 -12.34 3.85
CA ALA A 338 -16.18 -13.09 2.66
C ALA A 338 -15.30 -12.73 1.46
N THR A 339 -14.98 -11.44 1.29
CA THR A 339 -14.09 -10.98 0.23
C THR A 339 -12.69 -11.58 0.39
N VAL A 340 -12.15 -11.58 1.61
CA VAL A 340 -10.85 -12.21 1.93
C VAL A 340 -10.87 -13.70 1.58
N ALA A 341 -11.91 -14.42 1.99
CA ALA A 341 -12.01 -15.87 1.76
C ALA A 341 -12.17 -16.21 0.27
N VAL A 342 -13.00 -15.47 -0.46
CA VAL A 342 -13.25 -15.66 -1.89
C VAL A 342 -11.99 -15.37 -2.71
N LEU A 343 -11.30 -14.25 -2.44
CA LEU A 343 -10.08 -13.91 -3.14
C LEU A 343 -8.92 -14.83 -2.77
N GLY A 344 -8.85 -15.32 -1.53
CA GLY A 344 -7.93 -16.39 -1.13
C GLY A 344 -8.18 -17.68 -1.91
N CYS A 345 -9.44 -18.08 -2.05
CA CYS A 345 -9.86 -19.25 -2.82
C CYS A 345 -9.54 -19.12 -4.32
N ALA A 346 -9.85 -17.97 -4.92
CA ALA A 346 -9.52 -17.66 -6.30
C ALA A 346 -8.00 -17.69 -6.53
N THR A 347 -7.23 -17.09 -5.62
CA THR A 347 -5.75 -17.10 -5.65
C THR A 347 -5.21 -18.53 -5.56
N ALA A 348 -5.77 -19.37 -4.69
CA ALA A 348 -5.36 -20.75 -4.49
C ALA A 348 -5.46 -21.59 -5.77
N ILE A 349 -6.63 -21.60 -6.41
CA ILE A 349 -6.87 -22.39 -7.63
C ILE A 349 -6.12 -21.83 -8.83
N PHE A 350 -6.08 -20.50 -8.96
CA PHE A 350 -5.47 -19.85 -10.10
C PHE A 350 -3.96 -20.08 -10.13
N ALA A 351 -3.27 -19.86 -9.02
CA ALA A 351 -1.84 -20.14 -8.94
C ALA A 351 -1.52 -21.63 -9.07
N ALA A 352 -2.36 -22.51 -8.53
CA ALA A 352 -2.18 -23.95 -8.68
C ALA A 352 -2.28 -24.42 -10.13
N SER A 353 -3.16 -23.80 -10.93
CA SER A 353 -3.29 -24.09 -12.36
C SER A 353 -2.02 -23.75 -13.16
N ILE A 354 -1.41 -22.59 -12.89
CA ILE A 354 -0.18 -22.17 -13.56
C ILE A 354 0.98 -23.13 -13.24
N GLY A 355 1.04 -23.62 -12.00
CA GLY A 355 2.06 -24.57 -11.56
C GLY A 355 2.08 -25.90 -12.34
N LEU A 356 0.96 -26.31 -12.97
CA LEU A 356 0.86 -27.58 -13.68
C LEU A 356 1.84 -27.71 -14.85
N PHE A 357 2.09 -26.62 -15.59
CA PHE A 357 2.90 -26.60 -16.82
C PHE A 357 4.14 -25.71 -16.72
N GLN A 358 4.47 -25.19 -15.54
CA GLN A 358 5.65 -24.35 -15.35
C GLN A 358 6.94 -25.19 -15.37
N HIS A 359 7.97 -24.76 -16.11
CA HIS A 359 9.23 -25.50 -16.27
C HIS A 359 10.38 -24.99 -15.39
N ASP A 360 10.30 -23.76 -14.93
CA ASP A 360 11.28 -23.21 -13.99
C ASP A 360 10.99 -23.72 -12.57
N LEU A 361 11.97 -24.40 -11.97
CA LEU A 361 11.84 -25.00 -10.64
C LEU A 361 11.50 -23.97 -9.56
N LYS A 362 12.13 -22.78 -9.60
CA LYS A 362 11.87 -21.72 -8.62
C LYS A 362 10.48 -21.12 -8.84
N LYS A 363 10.05 -20.92 -10.08
CA LYS A 363 8.71 -20.40 -10.39
C LYS A 363 7.60 -21.38 -10.01
N VAL A 364 7.79 -22.70 -10.17
CA VAL A 364 6.86 -23.70 -9.62
C VAL A 364 6.71 -23.50 -8.10
N LEU A 365 7.83 -23.33 -7.40
CA LEU A 365 7.82 -23.08 -5.96
C LEU A 365 7.19 -21.73 -5.60
N ALA A 366 7.38 -20.69 -6.40
CA ALA A 366 6.76 -19.38 -6.22
C ALA A 366 5.23 -19.45 -6.37
N TYR A 367 4.72 -20.02 -7.46
CA TYR A 367 3.27 -20.21 -7.66
C TYR A 367 2.65 -21.10 -6.60
N SER A 368 3.38 -22.12 -6.15
CA SER A 368 2.91 -22.92 -5.03
C SER A 368 2.84 -22.11 -3.74
N THR A 369 3.65 -21.06 -3.55
CA THR A 369 3.50 -20.16 -2.40
C THR A 369 2.30 -19.25 -2.56
N VAL A 370 2.07 -18.68 -3.76
CA VAL A 370 0.84 -17.92 -4.05
C VAL A 370 -0.40 -18.77 -3.70
N SER A 371 -0.41 -20.04 -4.11
CA SER A 371 -1.50 -20.96 -3.82
C SER A 371 -1.67 -21.23 -2.31
N GLN A 372 -0.58 -21.54 -1.59
CA GLN A 372 -0.63 -21.77 -0.13
C GLN A 372 -1.07 -20.53 0.66
N LEU A 373 -0.63 -19.33 0.26
CA LEU A 373 -1.14 -18.09 0.84
C LEU A 373 -2.64 -17.96 0.61
N GLY A 374 -3.13 -18.33 -0.57
CA GLY A 374 -4.57 -18.43 -0.84
C GLY A 374 -5.31 -19.29 0.21
N PHE A 375 -4.77 -20.47 0.57
CA PHE A 375 -5.32 -21.28 1.67
C PHE A 375 -5.26 -20.54 3.02
N MET A 376 -4.16 -19.86 3.34
CA MET A 376 -4.07 -19.08 4.59
C MET A 376 -5.14 -17.97 4.65
N PHE A 377 -5.40 -17.29 3.53
CA PHE A 377 -6.46 -16.27 3.40
C PHE A 377 -7.86 -16.86 3.43
N ILE A 378 -8.07 -18.09 2.93
CA ILE A 378 -9.30 -18.84 3.22
C ILE A 378 -9.46 -18.99 4.74
N GLY A 379 -8.43 -19.46 5.45
CA GLY A 379 -8.46 -19.66 6.89
C GLY A 379 -8.85 -18.41 7.68
N VAL A 380 -8.11 -17.31 7.50
CA VAL A 380 -8.43 -16.05 8.20
C VAL A 380 -9.74 -15.42 7.70
N GLY A 381 -10.12 -15.64 6.43
CA GLY A 381 -11.36 -15.11 5.84
C GLY A 381 -12.64 -15.83 6.31
N VAL A 382 -12.57 -17.12 6.65
CA VAL A 382 -13.71 -17.87 7.22
C VAL A 382 -13.76 -17.81 8.75
N GLY A 383 -12.89 -16.99 9.37
CA GLY A 383 -12.81 -16.79 10.81
C GLY A 383 -11.94 -17.81 11.55
N ALA A 384 -11.31 -18.75 10.85
CA ALA A 384 -10.38 -19.71 11.42
C ALA A 384 -8.96 -19.13 11.52
N PHE A 385 -8.81 -18.03 12.29
CA PHE A 385 -7.56 -17.28 12.38
C PHE A 385 -6.40 -18.13 12.90
N ALA A 386 -6.66 -18.99 13.90
CA ALA A 386 -5.64 -19.88 14.45
C ALA A 386 -5.14 -20.90 13.41
N ALA A 387 -6.04 -21.55 12.66
CA ALA A 387 -5.69 -22.49 11.60
C ALA A 387 -4.92 -21.80 10.45
N GLY A 388 -5.39 -20.62 10.01
CA GLY A 388 -4.71 -19.80 9.00
C GLY A 388 -3.30 -19.41 9.41
N PHE A 389 -3.13 -18.96 10.66
CA PHE A 389 -1.83 -18.63 11.24
C PHE A 389 -0.93 -19.88 11.45
N PHE A 390 -1.51 -21.00 11.86
CA PHE A 390 -0.76 -22.24 12.00
C PHE A 390 -0.23 -22.76 10.67
N HIS A 391 -0.99 -22.58 9.59
CA HIS A 391 -0.49 -22.88 8.26
C HIS A 391 0.68 -21.97 7.86
N VAL A 392 0.67 -20.67 8.22
CA VAL A 392 1.85 -19.80 8.07
C VAL A 392 3.08 -20.40 8.76
N PHE A 393 2.92 -20.85 10.00
CA PHE A 393 4.01 -21.43 10.79
C PHE A 393 4.58 -22.71 10.15
N THR A 394 3.72 -23.67 9.80
CA THR A 394 4.17 -24.93 9.17
C THR A 394 4.77 -24.69 7.79
N HIS A 395 4.21 -23.76 7.02
CA HIS A 395 4.67 -23.34 5.71
C HIS A 395 6.08 -22.79 5.71
N ALA A 396 6.47 -22.06 6.75
CA ALA A 396 7.83 -21.56 6.88
C ALA A 396 8.88 -22.69 6.79
N PHE A 397 8.62 -23.84 7.40
CA PHE A 397 9.57 -24.96 7.39
C PHE A 397 9.63 -25.66 6.03
N PHE A 398 8.49 -26.13 5.52
CA PHE A 398 8.50 -26.90 4.26
C PHE A 398 8.83 -26.03 3.05
N LYS A 399 8.49 -24.73 3.04
CA LYS A 399 8.91 -23.83 1.94
C LYS A 399 10.37 -23.46 1.99
N ALA A 400 10.91 -23.13 3.17
CA ALA A 400 12.34 -22.89 3.27
C ALA A 400 13.10 -24.13 2.80
N CYS A 401 12.68 -25.34 3.22
CA CYS A 401 13.29 -26.58 2.76
C CYS A 401 13.19 -26.76 1.23
N LEU A 402 12.02 -26.52 0.62
CA LEU A 402 11.83 -26.65 -0.83
C LEU A 402 12.68 -25.65 -1.62
N PHE A 403 12.70 -24.36 -1.21
CA PHE A 403 13.49 -23.34 -1.91
C PHE A 403 14.99 -23.55 -1.74
N LEU A 404 15.46 -23.86 -0.53
CA LEU A 404 16.88 -24.16 -0.31
C LEU A 404 17.28 -25.49 -0.98
N GLY A 405 16.38 -26.46 -1.06
CA GLY A 405 16.59 -27.73 -1.77
C GLY A 405 16.68 -27.52 -3.28
N ALA A 406 15.80 -26.69 -3.86
CA ALA A 406 15.91 -26.23 -5.23
C ALA A 406 17.22 -25.46 -5.46
N GLY A 407 17.64 -24.62 -4.49
CA GLY A 407 18.93 -23.95 -4.52
C GLY A 407 20.12 -24.91 -4.58
N SER A 408 20.06 -26.03 -3.83
CA SER A 408 21.08 -27.07 -3.88
C SER A 408 21.13 -27.74 -5.24
N VAL A 409 19.97 -28.06 -5.82
CA VAL A 409 19.87 -28.61 -7.18
C VAL A 409 20.44 -27.63 -8.20
N ILE A 410 20.04 -26.36 -8.14
CA ILE A 410 20.53 -25.30 -9.04
C ILE A 410 22.04 -25.12 -8.90
N HIS A 411 22.57 -25.16 -7.67
CA HIS A 411 24.01 -25.07 -7.43
C HIS A 411 24.77 -26.25 -8.05
N ALA A 412 24.22 -27.46 -7.96
CA ALA A 412 24.78 -28.64 -8.63
C ALA A 412 24.72 -28.54 -10.16
N MET A 413 23.65 -27.96 -10.73
CA MET A 413 23.52 -27.72 -12.17
C MET A 413 24.48 -26.63 -12.68
N HIS A 414 24.79 -25.63 -11.84
CA HIS A 414 25.77 -24.57 -12.14
C HIS A 414 27.21 -25.07 -12.24
N ALA A 415 27.49 -26.35 -11.93
CA ALA A 415 28.78 -26.96 -12.22
C ALA A 415 29.12 -27.01 -13.72
N ARG A 416 28.12 -26.88 -14.60
CA ARG A 416 28.33 -26.79 -16.06
C ARG A 416 27.46 -25.75 -16.76
N ILE A 417 26.21 -25.57 -16.30
CA ILE A 417 25.26 -24.63 -16.89
C ILE A 417 25.30 -23.32 -16.11
N HIS A 418 26.09 -22.36 -16.58
CA HIS A 418 26.20 -21.04 -15.94
C HIS A 418 25.05 -20.09 -16.29
N ASP A 419 24.28 -20.39 -17.33
CA ASP A 419 23.03 -19.72 -17.66
C ASP A 419 21.99 -19.99 -16.56
N THR A 420 21.56 -18.92 -15.90
CA THR A 420 20.65 -18.99 -14.75
C THR A 420 19.31 -19.58 -15.14
N ASP A 421 18.75 -19.25 -16.31
CA ASP A 421 17.45 -19.75 -16.74
C ASP A 421 17.54 -21.24 -17.12
N LYS A 422 18.60 -21.64 -17.81
CA LYS A 422 18.81 -23.05 -18.20
C LYS A 422 19.08 -23.95 -17.00
N SER A 423 19.78 -23.47 -15.98
CA SER A 423 20.08 -24.21 -14.75
C SER A 423 18.84 -24.43 -13.86
N GLN A 424 17.82 -23.58 -14.00
CA GLN A 424 16.56 -23.63 -13.26
C GLN A 424 15.48 -24.45 -13.98
N ASP A 425 15.65 -24.71 -15.27
CA ASP A 425 14.72 -25.50 -16.08
C ASP A 425 14.76 -26.99 -15.71
N ILE A 426 13.65 -27.51 -15.21
CA ILE A 426 13.50 -28.91 -14.79
C ILE A 426 13.69 -29.91 -15.94
N ARG A 427 13.58 -29.48 -17.19
CA ARG A 427 13.79 -30.33 -18.36
C ARG A 427 15.26 -30.73 -18.50
N ASN A 428 16.18 -29.85 -18.07
CA ASN A 428 17.62 -30.09 -18.03
C ASN A 428 18.09 -30.86 -16.77
N MET A 429 17.16 -31.29 -15.90
CA MET A 429 17.46 -32.04 -14.68
C MET A 429 17.20 -33.55 -14.88
N GLY A 430 16.91 -34.29 -13.82
CA GLY A 430 16.60 -35.73 -13.86
C GLY A 430 17.71 -36.59 -13.30
N GLY A 431 17.37 -37.78 -12.79
CA GLY A 431 18.34 -38.74 -12.27
C GLY A 431 19.19 -38.29 -11.06
N LEU A 432 18.94 -37.10 -10.52
CA LEU A 432 19.75 -36.49 -9.45
C LEU A 432 19.70 -37.26 -8.14
N LYS A 433 18.73 -38.18 -7.95
CA LYS A 433 18.62 -39.00 -6.74
C LYS A 433 19.87 -39.80 -6.41
N LYS A 434 20.68 -40.16 -7.42
CA LYS A 434 21.94 -40.93 -7.25
C LYS A 434 23.08 -40.05 -6.75
N PHE A 435 23.03 -38.75 -7.02
CA PHE A 435 24.12 -37.81 -6.76
C PHE A 435 23.86 -36.97 -5.50
N MET A 436 22.59 -36.71 -5.18
CA MET A 436 22.16 -35.81 -4.09
C MET A 436 21.15 -36.50 -3.16
N PRO A 437 21.56 -37.50 -2.36
CA PRO A 437 20.65 -38.30 -1.53
C PRO A 437 20.05 -37.53 -0.35
N ILE A 438 20.71 -36.50 0.18
CA ILE A 438 20.18 -35.72 1.30
C ILE A 438 19.17 -34.72 0.75
N THR A 439 19.55 -34.00 -0.31
CA THR A 439 18.67 -33.03 -0.97
C THR A 439 17.39 -33.70 -1.49
N ARG A 440 17.47 -34.92 -2.07
CA ARG A 440 16.25 -35.61 -2.55
C ARG A 440 15.26 -35.93 -1.42
N TRP A 441 15.74 -36.40 -0.27
CA TRP A 441 14.86 -36.87 0.80
C TRP A 441 14.23 -35.71 1.55
N THR A 442 15.03 -34.67 1.82
CA THR A 442 14.54 -33.43 2.44
C THR A 442 13.51 -32.75 1.55
N PHE A 443 13.76 -32.65 0.23
CA PHE A 443 12.80 -32.12 -0.75
C PHE A 443 11.53 -32.97 -0.83
N LEU A 444 11.64 -34.31 -0.83
CA LEU A 444 10.50 -35.23 -0.89
C LEU A 444 9.62 -35.12 0.36
N LEU A 445 10.21 -35.10 1.56
CA LEU A 445 9.46 -34.94 2.81
C LEU A 445 8.69 -33.61 2.82
N SER A 446 9.30 -32.54 2.32
CA SER A 446 8.61 -31.25 2.18
C SER A 446 7.53 -31.26 1.10
N CYS A 447 7.66 -32.05 0.02
CA CYS A 447 6.60 -32.28 -0.96
C CYS A 447 5.39 -33.00 -0.34
N PHE A 448 5.63 -34.04 0.48
CA PHE A 448 4.56 -34.71 1.22
C PHE A 448 3.89 -33.75 2.22
N ALA A 449 4.67 -32.93 2.92
CA ALA A 449 4.15 -31.96 3.86
C ALA A 449 3.23 -30.93 3.18
N ILE A 450 3.69 -30.24 2.12
CA ILE A 450 2.86 -29.26 1.41
C ILE A 450 1.64 -29.89 0.71
N ALA A 451 1.75 -31.12 0.24
CA ALA A 451 0.64 -31.83 -0.40
C ALA A 451 -0.46 -32.25 0.59
N GLY A 452 -0.19 -32.23 1.90
CA GLY A 452 -1.14 -32.61 2.95
C GLY A 452 -1.18 -34.12 3.21
N ALA A 453 -0.06 -34.82 3.06
CA ALA A 453 0.01 -36.25 3.34
C ALA A 453 -0.13 -36.53 4.86
N PRO A 454 -1.01 -37.43 5.31
CA PRO A 454 -1.07 -37.84 6.71
C PRO A 454 0.20 -38.59 7.13
N PRO A 455 0.79 -38.35 8.33
CA PRO A 455 0.44 -37.37 9.37
C PRO A 455 1.31 -36.09 9.36
N LEU A 456 1.82 -35.65 8.20
CA LEU A 456 2.77 -34.54 8.11
C LEU A 456 2.11 -33.17 8.32
N ALA A 457 2.92 -32.11 8.46
CA ALA A 457 2.45 -30.79 8.89
C ALA A 457 1.33 -30.16 8.05
N GLY A 458 1.30 -30.40 6.73
CA GLY A 458 0.22 -29.88 5.89
C GLY A 458 -1.13 -30.55 6.10
N PHE A 459 -1.16 -31.82 6.55
CA PHE A 459 -2.44 -32.49 6.86
C PHE A 459 -3.12 -31.78 8.03
N TRP A 460 -2.39 -31.51 9.11
CA TRP A 460 -2.92 -30.84 10.28
C TRP A 460 -3.29 -29.38 10.02
N SER A 461 -2.52 -28.66 9.20
CA SER A 461 -2.74 -27.22 8.99
C SER A 461 -3.70 -26.89 7.84
N LYS A 462 -3.55 -27.53 6.67
CA LYS A 462 -4.32 -27.19 5.46
C LYS A 462 -5.72 -27.80 5.49
N ASP A 463 -5.84 -29.06 5.90
CA ASP A 463 -7.14 -29.74 5.90
C ASP A 463 -8.04 -29.19 7.03
N GLU A 464 -7.46 -28.68 8.12
CA GLU A 464 -8.19 -27.93 9.14
C GLU A 464 -8.81 -26.64 8.56
N ILE A 465 -8.06 -25.87 7.75
CA ILE A 465 -8.60 -24.68 7.07
C ILE A 465 -9.80 -25.04 6.19
N LEU A 466 -9.70 -26.11 5.41
CA LEU A 466 -10.80 -26.56 4.54
C LEU A 466 -12.00 -26.99 5.38
N TRP A 467 -11.77 -27.78 6.43
CA TRP A 467 -12.82 -28.21 7.33
C TRP A 467 -13.53 -27.01 7.99
N ARG A 468 -12.78 -26.02 8.46
CA ARG A 468 -13.34 -24.78 9.03
C ARG A 468 -14.13 -23.99 7.98
N ALA A 469 -13.66 -23.90 6.73
CA ALA A 469 -14.40 -23.24 5.66
C ALA A 469 -15.78 -23.87 5.38
N PHE A 470 -15.93 -25.18 5.58
CA PHE A 470 -17.23 -25.85 5.46
C PHE A 470 -18.14 -25.62 6.69
N SER A 471 -17.55 -25.62 7.89
CA SER A 471 -18.27 -25.68 9.16
C SER A 471 -18.62 -24.33 9.78
N THR A 472 -17.89 -23.26 9.44
CA THR A 472 -18.10 -21.93 10.04
C THR A 472 -18.98 -21.02 9.17
N LYS A 473 -19.66 -20.08 9.83
CA LYS A 473 -20.31 -18.92 9.20
C LYS A 473 -20.03 -17.67 10.04
N ILE A 474 -19.83 -16.53 9.36
CA ILE A 474 -19.67 -15.23 10.01
C ILE A 474 -21.02 -14.52 10.01
N VAL A 475 -21.45 -14.07 11.19
CA VAL A 475 -22.70 -13.33 11.37
C VAL A 475 -22.35 -11.88 11.69
N ALA A 476 -23.11 -10.93 11.15
CA ALA A 476 -22.94 -9.52 11.48
C ALA A 476 -23.23 -9.31 12.98
N PRO A 477 -22.42 -8.48 13.68
CA PRO A 477 -22.74 -8.09 15.06
C PRO A 477 -24.13 -7.45 15.13
N GLU A 478 -24.94 -7.79 16.15
CA GLU A 478 -26.24 -7.13 16.36
C GLU A 478 -26.03 -5.65 16.72
N VAL A 479 -26.50 -4.74 15.86
CA VAL A 479 -26.47 -3.29 16.08
C VAL A 479 -27.88 -2.78 16.35
N GLY A 480 -28.37 -2.99 17.57
CA GLY A 480 -29.72 -2.58 17.95
C GLY A 480 -30.81 -3.31 17.15
N ARG A 481 -31.81 -2.57 16.62
CA ARG A 481 -32.90 -3.11 15.78
C ARG A 481 -32.62 -3.00 14.27
N LEU A 482 -31.39 -2.72 13.86
CA LEU A 482 -31.07 -2.53 12.45
C LEU A 482 -30.76 -3.88 11.79
N GLU A 483 -31.38 -4.11 10.63
CA GLU A 483 -31.06 -5.26 9.77
C GLU A 483 -29.59 -5.21 9.33
N PRO A 484 -28.89 -6.35 9.26
CA PRO A 484 -27.51 -6.39 8.82
C PRO A 484 -27.39 -5.94 7.35
N LEU A 485 -26.45 -5.04 7.07
CA LEU A 485 -26.22 -4.51 5.71
C LEU A 485 -25.79 -5.58 4.70
N TRP A 486 -25.19 -6.68 5.16
CA TRP A 486 -24.78 -7.81 4.33
C TRP A 486 -24.79 -9.12 5.13
N THR A 487 -25.22 -10.21 4.51
CA THR A 487 -25.33 -11.53 5.14
C THR A 487 -24.51 -12.58 4.39
N TRP A 488 -23.89 -13.49 5.15
CA TRP A 488 -23.06 -14.55 4.60
C TRP A 488 -23.90 -15.58 3.83
N PRO A 489 -23.69 -15.79 2.52
CA PRO A 489 -24.47 -16.75 1.75
C PRO A 489 -24.25 -18.17 2.24
N SER A 490 -25.31 -18.96 2.36
CA SER A 490 -25.24 -20.32 2.89
C SER A 490 -24.34 -21.25 2.05
N TRP A 491 -24.34 -21.10 0.73
CA TRP A 491 -23.53 -21.92 -0.18
C TRP A 491 -22.03 -21.55 -0.15
N LEU A 492 -21.66 -20.36 0.33
CA LEU A 492 -20.32 -19.80 0.15
C LEU A 492 -19.22 -20.66 0.79
N GLY A 493 -19.40 -21.08 2.04
CA GLY A 493 -18.41 -21.92 2.75
C GLY A 493 -18.21 -23.29 2.08
N GLN A 494 -19.29 -23.90 1.58
CA GLN A 494 -19.22 -25.15 0.82
C GLN A 494 -18.52 -24.98 -0.53
N GLY A 495 -18.78 -23.87 -1.23
CA GLY A 495 -18.09 -23.53 -2.46
C GLY A 495 -16.58 -23.36 -2.25
N ILE A 496 -16.19 -22.63 -1.20
CA ILE A 496 -14.78 -22.44 -0.82
C ILE A 496 -14.11 -23.78 -0.52
N TYR A 497 -14.77 -24.65 0.25
CA TYR A 497 -14.27 -25.99 0.56
C TYR A 497 -13.95 -26.80 -0.70
N TRP A 498 -14.91 -26.96 -1.62
CA TRP A 498 -14.72 -27.81 -2.80
C TRP A 498 -13.70 -27.25 -3.79
N VAL A 499 -13.69 -25.93 -4.00
CA VAL A 499 -12.65 -25.29 -4.83
C VAL A 499 -11.27 -25.44 -4.17
N GLY A 500 -11.20 -25.34 -2.85
CA GLY A 500 -9.98 -25.61 -2.08
C GLY A 500 -9.47 -27.04 -2.22
N VAL A 501 -10.36 -28.05 -2.24
CA VAL A 501 -10.00 -29.47 -2.50
C VAL A 501 -9.42 -29.65 -3.91
N VAL A 502 -10.01 -28.98 -4.92
CA VAL A 502 -9.47 -29.00 -6.29
C VAL A 502 -8.07 -28.35 -6.33
N ALA A 503 -7.91 -27.18 -5.72
CA ALA A 503 -6.60 -26.52 -5.62
C ALA A 503 -5.55 -27.38 -4.87
N ALA A 504 -5.97 -28.11 -3.83
CA ALA A 504 -5.11 -29.03 -3.09
C ALA A 504 -4.68 -30.23 -3.94
N THR A 505 -5.56 -30.74 -4.80
CA THR A 505 -5.25 -31.83 -5.76
C THR A 505 -4.20 -31.36 -6.78
N MET A 506 -4.37 -30.16 -7.32
CA MET A 506 -3.42 -29.55 -8.25
C MET A 506 -2.07 -29.28 -7.56
N THR A 507 -2.10 -28.87 -6.29
CA THR A 507 -0.91 -28.71 -5.45
C THR A 507 -0.10 -30.00 -5.35
N ALA A 508 -0.77 -31.11 -5.01
CA ALA A 508 -0.10 -32.41 -4.97
C ALA A 508 0.49 -32.75 -6.36
N PHE A 509 -0.27 -32.56 -7.43
CA PHE A 509 0.19 -32.86 -8.78
C PHE A 509 1.47 -32.11 -9.17
N TYR A 510 1.50 -30.78 -9.11
CA TYR A 510 2.66 -30.03 -9.60
C TYR A 510 3.89 -30.18 -8.69
N MET A 511 3.70 -30.40 -7.37
CA MET A 511 4.82 -30.63 -6.45
C MET A 511 5.51 -31.97 -6.73
N PHE A 512 4.72 -33.03 -6.92
CA PHE A 512 5.29 -34.34 -7.27
C PHE A 512 5.81 -34.38 -8.71
N ARG A 513 5.20 -33.65 -9.65
CA ARG A 513 5.79 -33.41 -10.98
C ARG A 513 7.18 -32.80 -10.88
N ALA A 514 7.35 -31.72 -10.12
CA ALA A 514 8.63 -31.06 -9.93
C ALA A 514 9.67 -32.03 -9.31
N TYR A 515 9.26 -32.83 -8.32
CA TYR A 515 10.12 -33.84 -7.71
C TYR A 515 10.54 -34.95 -8.70
N PHE A 516 9.60 -35.52 -9.47
CA PHE A 516 9.89 -36.58 -10.42
C PHE A 516 10.80 -36.10 -11.55
N LEU A 517 10.50 -34.95 -12.14
CA LEU A 517 11.32 -34.39 -13.23
C LEU A 517 12.73 -34.03 -12.75
N THR A 518 12.90 -33.60 -11.50
CA THR A 518 14.21 -33.23 -10.94
C THR A 518 15.05 -34.45 -10.56
N PHE A 519 14.48 -35.41 -9.84
CA PHE A 519 15.26 -36.48 -9.18
C PHE A 519 15.16 -37.87 -9.83
N HIS A 520 14.12 -38.13 -10.63
CA HIS A 520 13.88 -39.44 -11.26
C HIS A 520 14.26 -39.45 -12.75
N GLY A 521 14.25 -40.65 -13.34
CA GLY A 521 14.71 -40.87 -14.72
C GLY A 521 16.22 -40.82 -14.87
N GLU A 522 16.66 -40.55 -16.08
CA GLU A 522 18.07 -40.34 -16.44
C GLU A 522 18.45 -38.86 -16.27
N PHE A 523 19.74 -38.61 -16.08
CA PHE A 523 20.28 -37.25 -16.01
C PHE A 523 20.31 -36.63 -17.40
N ARG A 524 19.66 -35.47 -17.58
CA ARG A 524 19.48 -34.80 -18.89
C ARG A 524 20.26 -33.50 -19.04
N GLY A 525 21.06 -33.09 -18.05
CA GLY A 525 21.75 -31.80 -18.10
C GLY A 525 22.93 -31.77 -19.06
N TRP A 526 23.82 -32.75 -18.95
CA TRP A 526 25.02 -32.90 -19.78
C TRP A 526 25.53 -34.35 -19.70
N LYS A 527 26.40 -34.73 -20.61
CA LYS A 527 27.09 -36.02 -20.60
C LYS A 527 28.23 -35.97 -19.58
N ILE A 528 28.18 -36.86 -18.60
CA ILE A 528 29.14 -36.91 -17.49
C ILE A 528 30.45 -37.53 -17.97
N VAL A 529 31.57 -36.80 -17.82
CA VAL A 529 32.92 -37.26 -18.20
C VAL A 529 33.76 -37.51 -16.95
N ALA A 530 34.42 -38.67 -16.90
CA ALA A 530 35.32 -39.01 -15.80
C ALA A 530 36.63 -38.21 -15.89
N GLY A 531 37.03 -37.55 -14.80
CA GLY A 531 38.25 -36.73 -14.77
C GLY A 531 38.13 -35.35 -15.44
N TRP A 532 36.90 -34.84 -15.58
CA TRP A 532 36.63 -33.51 -16.13
C TRP A 532 37.51 -32.43 -15.47
N LYS A 533 38.24 -31.68 -16.30
CA LYS A 533 38.93 -30.45 -15.91
C LYS A 533 38.16 -29.31 -16.57
N GLU A 534 37.80 -28.30 -15.78
CA GLU A 534 37.17 -27.10 -16.34
C GLU A 534 38.07 -26.53 -17.45
N PRO A 535 37.53 -26.28 -18.66
CA PRO A 535 38.27 -25.55 -19.67
C PRO A 535 38.67 -24.19 -19.08
N LYS A 536 39.96 -23.85 -19.16
CA LYS A 536 40.46 -22.56 -18.68
C LYS A 536 39.81 -21.47 -19.54
N HIS A 537 38.82 -20.77 -19.01
CA HIS A 537 38.45 -19.47 -19.56
C HIS A 537 39.65 -18.54 -19.39
N GLY A 538 40.19 -18.06 -20.50
CA GLY A 538 41.35 -17.18 -20.51
C GLY A 538 41.03 -15.86 -19.82
N HIS A 539 41.54 -15.66 -18.62
CA HIS A 539 41.73 -14.32 -18.06
C HIS A 539 43.01 -13.72 -18.67
N GLY A 540 42.92 -13.30 -19.93
CA GLY A 540 43.87 -12.38 -20.53
C GLY A 540 43.41 -10.96 -20.25
N HIS A 541 44.06 -10.29 -19.29
CA HIS A 541 44.10 -8.84 -19.30
C HIS A 541 44.98 -8.44 -20.47
N ASP A 542 44.42 -7.85 -21.52
CA ASP A 542 45.13 -6.94 -22.41
C ASP A 542 44.14 -5.96 -23.06
N ASP A 543 44.60 -4.72 -23.14
CA ASP A 543 43.93 -3.51 -23.60
C ASP A 543 43.42 -3.58 -25.06
N HIS A 544 42.31 -2.87 -25.30
CA HIS A 544 41.80 -2.40 -26.59
C HIS A 544 41.41 -3.42 -27.68
N GLY A 545 40.10 -3.55 -27.92
CA GLY A 545 39.54 -4.09 -29.17
C GLY A 545 38.05 -4.36 -29.04
N HIS A 546 37.22 -3.52 -29.69
CA HIS A 546 35.82 -3.85 -29.94
C HIS A 546 35.78 -5.01 -30.94
N ASP A 547 35.46 -6.21 -30.48
CA ASP A 547 34.98 -7.28 -31.35
C ASP A 547 33.91 -8.11 -30.62
N ASP A 548 32.67 -7.98 -31.12
CA ASP A 548 31.52 -8.81 -30.79
C ASP A 548 31.77 -10.24 -31.28
N HIS A 549 32.49 -11.04 -30.50
CA HIS A 549 32.56 -12.48 -30.72
C HIS A 549 31.46 -13.18 -29.90
N HIS A 550 30.30 -13.29 -30.53
CA HIS A 550 29.35 -14.36 -30.24
C HIS A 550 30.07 -15.70 -30.47
N ASP A 551 30.36 -16.43 -29.39
CA ASP A 551 30.74 -17.84 -29.46
C ASP A 551 29.58 -18.62 -30.10
N HIS A 552 29.68 -18.80 -31.42
CA HIS A 552 28.96 -19.82 -32.17
C HIS A 552 29.49 -21.19 -31.72
N HIS A 553 28.99 -21.70 -30.60
CA HIS A 553 29.12 -23.11 -30.28
C HIS A 553 28.11 -23.90 -31.12
N ASP A 554 28.62 -24.82 -31.93
CA ASP A 554 27.91 -25.91 -32.62
C ASP A 554 26.61 -26.35 -31.91
N ASP A 555 25.46 -26.10 -32.52
CA ASP A 555 24.11 -26.45 -32.04
C ASP A 555 23.80 -27.97 -32.08
N GLY A 556 24.82 -28.85 -32.06
CA GLY A 556 24.65 -30.29 -32.25
C GLY A 556 25.45 -31.21 -31.33
N ALA A 557 26.46 -30.72 -30.61
CA ALA A 557 27.28 -31.57 -29.73
C ALA A 557 26.68 -31.65 -28.31
N PRO A 558 26.50 -32.85 -27.73
CA PRO A 558 26.01 -32.97 -26.36
C PRO A 558 27.02 -32.33 -25.39
N LEU A 559 26.56 -31.35 -24.61
CA LEU A 559 27.34 -30.71 -23.55
C LEU A 559 28.02 -31.79 -22.68
N GLU A 560 29.34 -31.69 -22.51
CA GLU A 560 30.10 -32.55 -21.60
C GLU A 560 30.46 -31.79 -20.31
N GLY A 561 30.53 -32.47 -19.18
CA GLY A 561 30.75 -31.83 -17.88
C GLY A 561 31.03 -32.77 -16.71
N PRO A 562 31.26 -32.22 -15.50
CA PRO A 562 31.62 -32.99 -14.32
C PRO A 562 30.42 -33.77 -13.76
N LYS A 563 30.68 -34.74 -12.88
CA LYS A 563 29.60 -35.42 -12.15
C LYS A 563 28.93 -34.43 -11.17
N PRO A 564 27.58 -34.29 -11.17
CA PRO A 564 26.88 -33.52 -10.14
C PRO A 564 27.18 -34.07 -8.76
N HIS A 565 27.26 -33.19 -7.76
CA HIS A 565 27.54 -33.57 -6.37
C HIS A 565 26.55 -32.94 -5.40
N GLU A 566 26.46 -33.53 -4.21
CA GLU A 566 25.68 -32.99 -3.11
C GLU A 566 26.27 -31.67 -2.59
N SER A 567 25.42 -30.83 -2.02
CA SER A 567 25.86 -29.56 -1.43
C SER A 567 26.71 -29.76 -0.16
N PRO A 568 27.60 -28.82 0.19
CA PRO A 568 28.36 -28.84 1.44
C PRO A 568 27.48 -28.88 2.70
N LEU A 569 28.09 -29.23 3.84
CA LEU A 569 27.38 -29.39 5.11
C LEU A 569 26.61 -28.14 5.57
N ALA A 570 27.16 -26.93 5.35
CA ALA A 570 26.48 -25.69 5.71
C ALA A 570 25.20 -25.43 4.88
N MET A 571 25.03 -26.09 3.74
CA MET A 571 23.79 -26.07 2.95
C MET A 571 22.87 -27.24 3.30
N THR A 572 23.41 -28.45 3.51
CA THR A 572 22.59 -29.65 3.78
C THR A 572 22.06 -29.72 5.21
N LEU A 573 22.77 -29.17 6.20
CA LEU A 573 22.32 -29.11 7.59
C LEU A 573 21.01 -28.32 7.75
N PRO A 574 20.87 -27.09 7.21
CA PRO A 574 19.58 -26.40 7.13
C PRO A 574 18.45 -27.24 6.54
N LEU A 575 18.70 -27.96 5.44
CA LEU A 575 17.70 -28.81 4.80
C LEU A 575 17.22 -29.94 5.71
N MET A 576 18.14 -30.62 6.40
CA MET A 576 17.79 -31.70 7.33
C MET A 576 16.93 -31.18 8.48
N VAL A 577 17.33 -30.06 9.10
CA VAL A 577 16.58 -29.46 10.21
C VAL A 577 15.18 -29.03 9.76
N LEU A 578 15.08 -28.33 8.64
CA LEU A 578 13.78 -27.87 8.10
C LEU A 578 12.87 -29.03 7.70
N ALA A 579 13.43 -30.11 7.13
CA ALA A 579 12.66 -31.31 6.79
C ALA A 579 12.10 -32.03 8.03
N VAL A 580 12.86 -32.10 9.12
CA VAL A 580 12.37 -32.63 10.40
C VAL A 580 11.19 -31.79 10.90
N PHE A 581 11.30 -30.47 10.90
CA PHE A 581 10.16 -29.61 11.27
C PHE A 581 8.98 -29.73 10.31
N ALA A 582 9.20 -29.90 9.00
CA ALA A 582 8.12 -30.13 8.04
C ALA A 582 7.31 -31.42 8.32
N VAL A 583 7.91 -32.41 8.98
CA VAL A 583 7.22 -33.63 9.41
C VAL A 583 6.51 -33.40 10.75
N PHE A 584 7.20 -32.85 11.75
CA PHE A 584 6.72 -32.85 13.14
C PHE A 584 5.98 -31.59 13.59
N ALA A 585 6.19 -30.43 12.94
CA ALA A 585 5.57 -29.17 13.36
C ALA A 585 4.03 -29.21 13.34
N GLY A 586 3.45 -30.09 12.51
CA GLY A 586 2.01 -30.37 12.45
C GLY A 586 1.40 -30.80 13.78
N PHE A 587 2.12 -31.59 14.57
CA PHE A 587 1.64 -32.10 15.86
C PHE A 587 1.49 -31.01 16.93
N LEU A 588 1.94 -29.78 16.66
CA LEU A 588 1.75 -28.67 17.60
C LEU A 588 0.31 -28.15 17.62
N MET A 589 -0.48 -28.47 16.60
CA MET A 589 -1.89 -28.09 16.50
C MET A 589 -2.71 -29.21 15.84
N ALA A 590 -2.48 -30.46 16.28
CA ALA A 590 -3.23 -31.62 15.83
C ALA A 590 -4.51 -31.79 16.69
N GLU A 591 -5.44 -30.84 16.55
CA GLU A 591 -6.75 -30.82 17.23
C GLU A 591 -7.50 -32.16 17.15
N PRO A 592 -7.57 -32.86 15.98
CA PRO A 592 -8.34 -34.11 15.86
C PRO A 592 -7.87 -35.27 16.75
N ILE A 593 -6.62 -35.22 17.22
CA ILE A 593 -6.05 -36.23 18.13
C ILE A 593 -5.74 -35.65 19.52
N HIS A 594 -6.28 -34.47 19.84
CA HIS A 594 -6.13 -33.78 21.12
C HIS A 594 -4.67 -33.41 21.49
N ILE A 595 -3.82 -33.16 20.49
CA ILE A 595 -2.44 -32.70 20.70
C ILE A 595 -2.32 -31.28 20.14
N GLU A 596 -2.55 -30.27 20.98
CA GLU A 596 -2.63 -28.87 20.55
C GLU A 596 -1.84 -27.88 21.43
N PRO A 597 -0.55 -28.14 21.75
CA PRO A 597 0.22 -27.26 22.65
C PRO A 597 0.35 -25.83 22.13
N LEU A 598 0.46 -25.62 20.82
CA LEU A 598 0.50 -24.30 20.22
C LEU A 598 -0.89 -23.66 20.18
N GLY A 599 -1.92 -24.44 19.90
CA GLY A 599 -3.30 -23.96 19.92
C GLY A 599 -3.76 -23.46 21.28
N HIS A 600 -3.44 -24.19 22.37
CA HIS A 600 -3.67 -23.71 23.74
C HIS A 600 -2.93 -22.42 24.06
N MET A 601 -1.78 -22.19 23.43
CA MET A 601 -1.02 -20.95 23.62
C MET A 601 -1.59 -19.79 22.79
N LEU A 602 -2.15 -20.08 21.61
CA LEU A 602 -2.80 -19.11 20.72
C LEU A 602 -4.24 -18.79 21.13
N SER A 603 -4.91 -19.71 21.84
CA SER A 603 -6.32 -19.56 22.22
C SER A 603 -6.64 -18.25 22.94
N PRO A 604 -5.81 -17.70 23.84
CA PRO A 604 -6.10 -16.42 24.49
C PRO A 604 -6.07 -15.24 23.52
N VAL A 605 -5.22 -15.31 22.48
CA VAL A 605 -5.12 -14.25 21.45
C VAL A 605 -6.38 -14.23 20.56
N PHE A 606 -6.92 -15.41 20.26
CA PHE A 606 -8.07 -15.57 19.38
C PHE A 606 -9.40 -15.82 20.10
N THR A 607 -9.48 -15.72 21.43
CA THR A 607 -10.70 -16.05 22.20
C THR A 607 -11.90 -15.25 21.69
N ARG A 608 -11.76 -13.92 21.59
CA ARG A 608 -12.82 -13.04 21.06
C ARG A 608 -13.24 -13.39 19.63
N ALA A 609 -12.30 -13.90 18.84
CA ALA A 609 -12.58 -14.32 17.48
C ALA A 609 -13.32 -15.65 17.44
N HIS A 610 -12.90 -16.60 18.27
CA HIS A 610 -13.55 -17.88 18.42
C HIS A 610 -15.01 -17.72 18.87
N ASP A 611 -15.26 -16.87 19.87
CA ASP A 611 -16.61 -16.62 20.41
C ASP A 611 -17.55 -15.94 19.38
N ALA A 612 -17.00 -15.20 18.42
CA ALA A 612 -17.76 -14.49 17.40
C ALA A 612 -18.08 -15.36 16.17
N VAL A 613 -17.38 -16.48 15.97
CA VAL A 613 -17.59 -17.38 14.83
C VAL A 613 -18.66 -18.41 15.17
N VAL A 614 -19.70 -18.49 14.33
CA VAL A 614 -20.84 -19.38 14.57
C VAL A 614 -20.69 -20.66 13.73
N LEU A 615 -21.02 -21.80 14.32
CA LEU A 615 -21.11 -23.06 13.57
C LEU A 615 -22.32 -23.05 12.63
N ARG A 616 -22.16 -23.66 11.46
CA ARG A 616 -23.19 -23.69 10.42
C ARG A 616 -24.40 -24.54 10.82
N ALA A 617 -24.17 -25.64 11.52
CA ALA A 617 -25.19 -26.58 11.96
C ALA A 617 -24.81 -27.17 13.34
N GLU A 618 -25.82 -27.55 14.12
CA GLU A 618 -25.59 -28.28 15.36
C GLU A 618 -24.92 -29.63 15.10
N GLY A 619 -23.92 -29.98 15.90
CA GLY A 619 -23.19 -31.24 15.78
C GLY A 619 -22.27 -31.34 14.56
N VAL A 620 -22.07 -30.25 13.80
CA VAL A 620 -21.18 -30.24 12.62
C VAL A 620 -19.77 -30.72 13.00
N GLU A 621 -19.29 -30.45 14.20
CA GLU A 621 -18.00 -30.91 14.74
C GLU A 621 -17.77 -32.42 14.60
N LYS A 622 -18.84 -33.24 14.66
CA LYS A 622 -18.76 -34.71 14.48
C LYS A 622 -18.34 -35.10 13.05
N LEU A 623 -18.45 -34.19 12.08
CA LEU A 623 -18.07 -34.39 10.69
C LEU A 623 -16.60 -34.06 10.39
N MET A 624 -15.81 -33.63 11.38
CA MET A 624 -14.41 -33.25 11.19
C MET A 624 -13.60 -34.30 10.43
N TRP A 625 -13.55 -35.55 10.93
CA TRP A 625 -12.82 -36.64 10.29
C TRP A 625 -13.31 -36.96 8.86
N PRO A 626 -14.64 -37.16 8.62
CA PRO A 626 -15.17 -37.31 7.28
C PRO A 626 -14.77 -36.19 6.31
N MET A 627 -14.68 -34.95 6.80
CA MET A 627 -14.43 -33.77 5.96
C MET A 627 -12.95 -33.49 5.71
N MET A 628 -12.04 -34.11 6.47
CA MET A 628 -10.63 -34.19 6.12
C MET A 628 -10.36 -35.27 5.04
N GLY A 629 -11.25 -36.26 4.89
CA GLY A 629 -11.13 -37.34 3.91
C GLY A 629 -10.88 -36.88 2.45
N PRO A 630 -11.64 -35.89 1.93
CA PRO A 630 -11.38 -35.33 0.60
C PRO A 630 -10.00 -34.66 0.43
N GLY A 631 -9.40 -34.12 1.50
CA GLY A 631 -8.03 -33.61 1.48
C GLY A 631 -7.01 -34.73 1.24
N VAL A 632 -7.19 -35.88 1.91
CA VAL A 632 -6.37 -37.08 1.70
C VAL A 632 -6.58 -37.65 0.28
N ALA A 633 -7.82 -37.66 -0.21
CA ALA A 633 -8.12 -38.08 -1.58
C ALA A 633 -7.47 -37.15 -2.62
N ALA A 634 -7.47 -35.84 -2.39
CA ALA A 634 -6.77 -34.87 -3.22
C ALA A 634 -5.26 -35.13 -3.28
N PHE A 635 -4.63 -35.42 -2.14
CA PHE A 635 -3.22 -35.81 -2.08
C PHE A 635 -2.94 -37.09 -2.90
N LEU A 636 -3.69 -38.15 -2.67
CA LEU A 636 -3.51 -39.43 -3.37
C LEU A 636 -3.77 -39.30 -4.87
N GLY A 637 -4.85 -38.62 -5.25
CA GLY A 637 -5.24 -38.38 -6.63
C GLY A 637 -4.22 -37.54 -7.40
N GLY A 638 -3.80 -36.39 -6.84
CA GLY A 638 -2.82 -35.51 -7.49
C GLY A 638 -1.44 -36.15 -7.61
N THR A 639 -0.96 -36.80 -6.55
CA THR A 639 0.33 -37.51 -6.55
C THR A 639 0.31 -38.70 -7.50
N GLY A 640 -0.74 -39.51 -7.45
CA GLY A 640 -0.92 -40.66 -8.34
C GLY A 640 -0.99 -40.25 -9.81
N ALA A 641 -1.72 -39.18 -10.13
CA ALA A 641 -1.77 -38.62 -11.47
C ALA A 641 -0.39 -38.15 -11.94
N ALA A 642 0.37 -37.42 -11.10
CA ALA A 642 1.72 -36.99 -11.45
C ALA A 642 2.67 -38.18 -11.70
N MET A 643 2.55 -39.24 -10.89
CA MET A 643 3.33 -40.48 -11.06
C MET A 643 2.99 -41.17 -12.39
N VAL A 644 1.72 -41.32 -12.72
CA VAL A 644 1.29 -41.92 -13.99
C VAL A 644 1.78 -41.10 -15.18
N VAL A 645 1.65 -39.78 -15.13
CA VAL A 645 2.01 -38.89 -16.25
C VAL A 645 3.53 -38.84 -16.46
N TYR A 646 4.31 -38.57 -15.41
CA TYR A 646 5.74 -38.25 -15.56
C TYR A 646 6.68 -39.40 -15.23
N LEU A 647 6.30 -40.31 -14.32
CA LEU A 647 7.14 -41.45 -13.97
C LEU A 647 6.88 -42.64 -14.89
N ASN A 648 5.61 -42.97 -15.13
CA ASN A 648 5.25 -44.19 -15.87
C ASN A 648 5.15 -43.97 -17.39
N LYS A 649 4.64 -42.81 -17.83
CA LYS A 649 4.42 -42.49 -19.25
C LYS A 649 5.35 -41.42 -19.82
N GLY A 650 6.38 -41.00 -19.07
CA GLY A 650 7.41 -40.07 -19.55
C GLY A 650 6.91 -38.72 -20.08
N GLY A 651 5.76 -38.23 -19.61
CA GLY A 651 5.17 -36.96 -20.08
C GLY A 651 4.24 -37.06 -21.29
N ALA A 652 4.08 -38.24 -21.90
CA ALA A 652 3.20 -38.42 -23.07
C ALA A 652 1.74 -37.92 -22.88
N PRO A 653 1.12 -38.02 -21.67
CA PRO A 653 -0.20 -37.45 -21.45
C PRO A 653 -0.21 -35.91 -21.49
N GLU A 654 0.84 -35.23 -21.05
CA GLU A 654 0.96 -33.77 -21.17
C GLU A 654 1.05 -33.38 -22.65
N GLU A 655 1.85 -34.08 -23.45
CA GLU A 655 1.95 -33.84 -24.89
C GLU A 655 0.62 -34.09 -25.62
N SER A 656 -0.11 -35.14 -25.20
CA SER A 656 -1.43 -35.45 -25.73
C SER A 656 -2.43 -34.34 -25.39
N PHE A 657 -2.40 -33.81 -24.17
CA PHE A 657 -3.22 -32.67 -23.76
C PHE A 657 -2.88 -31.40 -24.55
N LYS A 658 -1.59 -31.11 -24.73
CA LYS A 658 -1.11 -29.99 -25.55
C LYS A 658 -1.61 -30.07 -26.99
N LYS A 659 -1.71 -31.27 -27.57
CA LYS A 659 -2.26 -31.50 -28.91
C LYS A 659 -3.79 -31.42 -28.95
N ALA A 660 -4.47 -31.95 -27.93
CA ALA A 660 -5.93 -31.99 -27.87
C ALA A 660 -6.56 -30.61 -27.59
N ALA A 661 -5.93 -29.81 -26.73
CA ALA A 661 -6.43 -28.50 -26.31
C ALA A 661 -5.32 -27.43 -26.32
N PRO A 662 -4.76 -27.09 -27.49
CA PRO A 662 -3.61 -26.19 -27.60
C PRO A 662 -3.88 -24.79 -27.06
N GLY A 663 -5.10 -24.27 -27.23
CA GLY A 663 -5.51 -22.97 -26.70
C GLY A 663 -5.53 -22.92 -25.18
N LEU A 664 -6.08 -23.95 -24.53
CA LEU A 664 -6.13 -24.03 -23.06
C LEU A 664 -4.74 -24.26 -22.46
N TYR A 665 -3.93 -25.14 -23.08
CA TYR A 665 -2.55 -25.34 -22.67
C TYR A 665 -1.77 -24.03 -22.74
N ARG A 666 -1.87 -23.31 -23.87
CA ARG A 666 -1.19 -22.02 -24.06
C ARG A 666 -1.68 -20.97 -23.06
N LEU A 667 -2.99 -20.90 -22.79
CA LEU A 667 -3.52 -19.96 -21.80
C LEU A 667 -2.93 -20.20 -20.41
N ILE A 668 -2.90 -21.44 -19.93
CA ILE A 668 -2.33 -21.77 -18.60
C ILE A 668 -0.81 -21.56 -18.58
N TYR A 669 -0.13 -21.95 -19.67
CA TYR A 669 1.31 -21.76 -19.84
C TYR A 669 1.71 -20.28 -19.85
N ASP A 670 0.94 -19.44 -20.54
CA ASP A 670 1.05 -17.98 -20.59
C ASP A 670 0.45 -17.33 -19.32
N LYS A 671 0.34 -18.06 -18.21
CA LYS A 671 -0.09 -17.55 -16.89
C LYS A 671 -1.48 -16.88 -16.92
N TRP A 672 -2.39 -17.41 -17.74
CA TRP A 672 -3.71 -16.86 -18.09
C TRP A 672 -3.68 -15.47 -18.71
N ARG A 673 -2.50 -15.03 -19.17
CA ARG A 673 -2.27 -13.71 -19.74
C ARG A 673 -2.63 -12.53 -18.82
N ILE A 674 -2.61 -12.75 -17.50
CA ILE A 674 -2.89 -11.69 -16.52
C ILE A 674 -1.80 -10.63 -16.54
N ASP A 675 -0.54 -11.02 -16.71
CA ASP A 675 0.59 -10.10 -16.80
C ASP A 675 0.37 -9.12 -17.97
N GLU A 676 0.02 -9.65 -19.15
CA GLU A 676 -0.27 -8.87 -20.36
C GLU A 676 -1.53 -8.02 -20.21
N LEU A 677 -2.56 -8.52 -19.52
CA LEU A 677 -3.76 -7.75 -19.21
C LEU A 677 -3.43 -6.58 -18.27
N TYR A 678 -2.58 -6.80 -17.27
CA TYR A 678 -2.14 -5.78 -16.33
C TYR A 678 -1.33 -4.70 -17.04
N ASP A 679 -0.39 -5.11 -17.89
CA ASP A 679 0.41 -4.19 -18.70
C ASP A 679 -0.45 -3.38 -19.67
N ALA A 680 -1.45 -4.00 -20.32
CA ALA A 680 -2.33 -3.30 -21.25
C ALA A 680 -3.33 -2.34 -20.58
N VAL A 681 -3.91 -2.75 -19.44
CA VAL A 681 -5.02 -2.01 -18.81
C VAL A 681 -4.53 -1.04 -17.74
N VAL A 682 -3.61 -1.46 -16.88
CA VAL A 682 -3.16 -0.64 -15.75
C VAL A 682 -1.94 0.19 -16.16
N VAL A 683 -0.87 -0.46 -16.63
CA VAL A 683 0.38 0.23 -16.98
C VAL A 683 0.15 1.15 -18.19
N GLY A 684 -0.43 0.63 -19.27
CA GLY A 684 -0.73 1.41 -20.47
C GLY A 684 -1.63 2.62 -20.22
N MET A 685 -2.61 2.51 -19.32
CA MET A 685 -3.46 3.65 -18.94
C MET A 685 -2.67 4.72 -18.16
N VAL A 686 -1.82 4.30 -17.22
CA VAL A 686 -1.00 5.23 -16.43
C VAL A 686 0.03 5.93 -17.31
N ASP A 687 0.68 5.20 -18.22
CA ASP A 687 1.63 5.78 -19.18
C ASP A 687 0.93 6.78 -20.11
N ALA A 688 -0.25 6.44 -20.64
CA ALA A 688 -1.03 7.36 -21.46
C ALA A 688 -1.44 8.63 -20.69
N LEU A 689 -1.84 8.51 -19.42
CA LEU A 689 -2.14 9.66 -18.58
C LEU A 689 -0.89 10.52 -18.32
N ALA A 690 0.26 9.90 -18.06
CA ALA A 690 1.52 10.61 -17.86
C ALA A 690 1.94 11.39 -19.12
N ASP A 691 1.76 10.82 -20.31
CA ASP A 691 2.00 11.49 -21.57
C ASP A 691 1.05 12.67 -21.79
N ILE A 692 -0.23 12.52 -21.46
CA ILE A 692 -1.22 13.61 -21.53
C ILE A 692 -0.82 14.76 -20.60
N PHE A 693 -0.45 14.48 -19.35
CA PHE A 693 -0.02 15.52 -18.41
C PHE A 693 1.27 16.20 -18.85
N THR A 694 2.23 15.44 -19.38
CA THR A 694 3.48 15.98 -19.92
C THR A 694 3.23 16.86 -21.14
N ALA A 695 2.29 16.48 -22.01
CA ALA A 695 1.87 17.29 -23.14
C ALA A 695 1.16 18.57 -22.67
N ALA A 696 0.24 18.46 -21.71
CA ALA A 696 -0.44 19.62 -21.13
C ALA A 696 0.57 20.62 -20.51
N ASP A 697 1.56 20.14 -19.76
CA ASP A 697 2.61 20.98 -19.17
C ASP A 697 3.41 21.73 -20.27
N LYS A 698 3.92 21.00 -21.27
CA LYS A 698 4.70 21.59 -22.38
C LYS A 698 3.90 22.55 -23.25
N TRP A 699 2.63 22.26 -23.53
CA TRP A 699 1.83 23.06 -24.45
C TRP A 699 1.07 24.20 -23.77
N LEU A 700 0.44 23.94 -22.63
CA LEU A 700 -0.38 24.93 -21.94
C LEU A 700 0.46 25.82 -21.02
N ILE A 701 1.27 25.21 -20.15
CA ILE A 701 2.02 25.95 -19.13
C ILE A 701 3.21 26.65 -19.80
N ASP A 702 4.10 25.88 -20.43
CA ASP A 702 5.28 26.46 -21.08
C ASP A 702 4.93 27.17 -22.39
N GLY A 703 4.07 26.56 -23.21
CA GLY A 703 3.75 27.05 -24.54
C GLY A 703 2.89 28.31 -24.54
N VAL A 704 1.80 28.32 -23.76
CA VAL A 704 0.88 29.46 -23.72
C VAL A 704 1.23 30.39 -22.58
N LEU A 705 1.26 29.91 -21.33
CA LEU A 705 1.37 30.79 -20.17
C LEU A 705 2.72 31.52 -20.14
N ALA A 706 3.84 30.78 -20.27
CA ALA A 706 5.17 31.37 -20.17
C ALA A 706 5.55 32.19 -21.42
N LYS A 707 5.27 31.70 -22.63
CA LYS A 707 5.63 32.46 -23.84
C LYS A 707 4.74 33.67 -24.09
N LEU A 708 3.45 33.61 -23.78
CA LEU A 708 2.55 34.75 -23.94
C LEU A 708 2.95 35.89 -23.01
N THR A 709 3.24 35.58 -21.74
CA THR A 709 3.69 36.58 -20.78
C THR A 709 5.04 37.18 -21.20
N ALA A 710 6.00 36.36 -21.63
CA ALA A 710 7.27 36.84 -22.17
C ALA A 710 7.07 37.72 -23.42
N ALA A 711 6.18 37.34 -24.33
CA ALA A 711 5.90 38.08 -25.56
C ALA A 711 5.25 39.44 -25.26
N ILE A 712 4.30 39.50 -24.32
CA ILE A 712 3.66 40.76 -23.89
C ILE A 712 4.71 41.70 -23.30
N VAL A 713 5.57 41.21 -22.40
CA VAL A 713 6.63 42.03 -21.78
C VAL A 713 7.63 42.51 -22.83
N ALA A 714 8.06 41.64 -23.75
CA ALA A 714 8.98 42.01 -24.83
C ALA A 714 8.36 43.03 -25.78
N PHE A 715 7.07 42.91 -26.09
CA PHE A 715 6.34 43.87 -26.91
C PHE A 715 6.32 45.26 -26.26
N PHE A 716 5.89 45.36 -25.01
CA PHE A 716 5.87 46.64 -24.29
C PHE A 716 7.28 47.24 -24.12
N GLY A 717 8.29 46.40 -23.88
CA GLY A 717 9.69 46.85 -23.84
C GLY A 717 10.15 47.44 -25.18
N THR A 718 9.75 46.82 -26.30
CA THR A 718 10.05 47.31 -27.65
C THR A 718 9.35 48.64 -27.92
N VAL A 719 8.05 48.74 -27.59
CA VAL A 719 7.28 49.98 -27.74
C VAL A 719 7.89 51.10 -26.89
N LEU A 720 8.17 50.87 -25.61
CA LEU A 720 8.79 51.87 -24.72
C LEU A 720 10.16 52.32 -25.24
N ARG A 721 10.96 51.40 -25.82
CA ARG A 721 12.24 51.74 -26.43
C ARG A 721 12.10 52.70 -27.61
N THR A 722 11.02 52.63 -28.39
CA THR A 722 10.82 53.55 -29.53
C THR A 722 10.57 55.00 -29.10
N PHE A 723 10.12 55.26 -27.87
CA PHE A 723 10.00 56.63 -27.33
C PHE A 723 11.37 57.31 -27.13
N GLN A 724 12.44 56.53 -27.02
CA GLN A 724 13.83 57.01 -26.91
C GLN A 724 14.43 57.21 -28.32
N THR A 725 14.08 58.32 -28.97
CA THR A 725 14.47 58.58 -30.38
C THR A 725 15.90 59.10 -30.56
N GLY A 726 16.62 59.40 -29.47
CA GLY A 726 17.97 59.99 -29.50
C GLY A 726 18.01 61.46 -29.91
N ARG A 727 16.86 62.10 -30.19
CA ARG A 727 16.76 63.52 -30.53
C ARG A 727 16.44 64.35 -29.29
N VAL A 728 17.39 65.21 -28.89
CA VAL A 728 17.30 66.03 -27.67
C VAL A 728 16.03 66.91 -27.65
N GLN A 729 15.58 67.39 -28.80
CA GLN A 729 14.38 68.23 -28.93
C GLN A 729 13.11 67.50 -28.50
N VAL A 730 13.00 66.19 -28.77
CA VAL A 730 11.84 65.37 -28.41
C VAL A 730 11.77 65.20 -26.89
N TYR A 731 12.93 64.99 -26.23
CA TYR A 731 13.00 64.92 -24.77
C TYR A 731 12.65 66.27 -24.12
N GLY A 732 13.12 67.38 -24.68
CA GLY A 732 12.74 68.72 -24.22
C GLY A 732 11.23 68.98 -24.32
N ALA A 733 10.60 68.59 -25.43
CA ALA A 733 9.14 68.71 -25.60
C ALA A 733 8.37 67.81 -24.62
N ALA A 734 8.83 66.56 -24.40
CA ALA A 734 8.23 65.65 -23.44
C ALA A 734 8.36 66.16 -21.99
N MET A 735 9.50 66.75 -21.63
CA MET A 735 9.68 67.40 -20.33
C MET A 735 8.76 68.61 -20.17
N ALA A 736 8.60 69.44 -21.20
CA ALA A 736 7.68 70.57 -21.17
C ALA A 736 6.22 70.12 -21.04
N LEU A 737 5.81 69.06 -21.77
CA LEU A 737 4.48 68.44 -21.62
C LEU A 737 4.29 67.85 -20.21
N GLY A 738 5.31 67.20 -19.65
CA GLY A 738 5.30 66.71 -18.28
C GLY A 738 5.14 67.84 -17.26
N LEU A 739 5.91 68.93 -17.41
CA LEU A 739 5.79 70.13 -16.59
C LEU A 739 4.43 70.80 -16.73
N ALA A 740 3.89 70.89 -17.94
CA ALA A 740 2.55 71.43 -18.18
C ALA A 740 1.47 70.53 -17.56
N GLY A 741 1.62 69.21 -17.63
CA GLY A 741 0.72 68.24 -17.01
C GLY A 741 0.74 68.32 -15.48
N VAL A 742 1.93 68.39 -14.88
CA VAL A 742 2.08 68.61 -13.43
C VAL A 742 1.53 69.98 -13.03
N GLY A 743 1.82 71.02 -13.81
CA GLY A 743 1.28 72.37 -13.60
C GLY A 743 -0.25 72.39 -13.67
N PHE A 744 -0.84 71.75 -14.67
CA PHE A 744 -2.29 71.61 -14.81
C PHE A 744 -2.90 70.85 -13.61
N PHE A 745 -2.27 69.75 -13.19
CA PHE A 745 -2.71 69.00 -12.02
C PHE A 745 -2.65 69.85 -10.73
N LEU A 746 -1.63 70.69 -10.56
CA LEU A 746 -1.49 71.58 -9.40
C LEU A 746 -2.44 72.79 -9.44
N VAL A 747 -2.74 73.32 -10.63
CA VAL A 747 -3.65 74.48 -10.80
C VAL A 747 -5.11 74.08 -10.69
N ARG A 748 -5.47 72.81 -10.97
CA ARG A 748 -6.83 72.34 -10.81
C ARG A 748 -7.10 71.94 -9.35
N PRO A 749 -8.04 72.57 -8.64
CA PRO A 749 -8.42 72.14 -7.31
C PRO A 749 -9.06 70.75 -7.37
N HIS A 750 -8.72 69.89 -6.41
CA HIS A 750 -9.29 68.54 -6.26
C HIS A 750 -10.08 68.51 -4.96
N ALA A 751 -11.40 68.42 -5.06
CA ALA A 751 -12.32 68.54 -3.93
C ALA A 751 -12.61 67.21 -3.24
N GLU A 752 -11.60 66.37 -3.04
CA GLU A 752 -11.75 65.05 -2.40
C GLU A 752 -11.99 65.20 -0.88
N ALA A 753 -12.82 64.33 -0.30
CA ALA A 753 -13.06 64.27 1.14
C ALA A 753 -13.22 62.83 1.65
N THR A 754 -12.85 62.61 2.90
CA THR A 754 -13.03 61.36 3.64
C THR A 754 -14.22 61.48 4.59
N VAL A 755 -15.07 60.46 4.66
CA VAL A 755 -16.26 60.44 5.53
C VAL A 755 -16.08 59.40 6.64
N ASP A 756 -16.22 59.82 7.90
CA ASP A 756 -16.29 58.96 9.08
C ASP A 756 -17.75 58.84 9.54
N ASP A 757 -18.34 57.66 9.35
CA ASP A 757 -19.74 57.33 9.66
C ASP A 757 -19.90 56.42 10.88
N SER A 758 -18.83 56.20 11.64
CA SER A 758 -18.78 55.26 12.78
C SER A 758 -19.83 55.53 13.87
N LYS A 759 -20.24 56.79 14.04
CA LYS A 759 -21.26 57.23 15.02
C LYS A 759 -22.63 57.52 14.41
N LEU A 760 -22.82 57.29 13.10
CA LEU A 760 -24.06 57.63 12.40
C LEU A 760 -25.24 56.79 12.89
N ARG A 761 -25.03 55.51 13.20
CA ARG A 761 -26.12 54.62 13.67
C ARG A 761 -26.53 54.92 15.12
N SER A 762 -25.57 55.15 16.01
CA SER A 762 -25.80 55.32 17.46
C SER A 762 -26.22 56.74 17.83
N ALA A 763 -25.47 57.76 17.41
CA ALA A 763 -25.68 59.16 17.80
C ALA A 763 -26.28 60.02 16.67
N GLY A 764 -26.23 59.55 15.42
CA GLY A 764 -26.66 60.34 14.26
C GLY A 764 -25.61 61.26 13.68
N GLU A 765 -24.39 61.25 14.24
CA GLU A 765 -23.30 62.15 13.85
C GLU A 765 -22.43 61.52 12.75
N VAL A 766 -22.13 62.31 11.72
CA VAL A 766 -21.14 62.01 10.67
C VAL A 766 -20.15 63.15 10.57
N VAL A 767 -18.87 62.81 10.43
CA VAL A 767 -17.80 63.79 10.23
C VAL A 767 -17.25 63.64 8.81
N ILE A 768 -17.22 64.74 8.06
CA ILE A 768 -16.64 64.78 6.72
C ILE A 768 -15.40 65.69 6.75
N SER A 769 -14.25 65.16 6.32
CA SER A 769 -12.96 65.86 6.34
C SER A 769 -12.40 66.00 4.92
N ALA A 770 -12.18 67.23 4.47
CA ALA A 770 -11.62 67.52 3.15
C ALA A 770 -10.12 67.19 3.06
N ALA A 771 -9.68 66.68 1.91
CA ALA A 771 -8.29 66.36 1.63
C ALA A 771 -7.42 67.65 1.63
N PRO A 772 -6.20 67.60 2.20
CA PRO A 772 -5.33 68.77 2.26
C PRO A 772 -4.72 69.07 0.89
N GLY A 773 -4.65 70.36 0.53
CA GLY A 773 -3.90 70.83 -0.63
C GLY A 773 -3.21 72.18 -0.37
N PRO A 774 -2.14 72.50 -1.13
CA PRO A 774 -1.38 73.72 -0.94
C PRO A 774 -2.24 74.95 -1.25
N GLY A 775 -2.45 75.80 -0.24
CA GLY A 775 -3.27 77.01 -0.35
C GLY A 775 -4.77 76.75 -0.57
N TYR A 776 -5.26 75.55 -0.25
CA TYR A 776 -6.68 75.23 -0.33
C TYR A 776 -7.44 75.88 0.82
N THR A 777 -8.57 76.49 0.47
CA THR A 777 -9.59 76.99 1.38
C THR A 777 -10.90 76.28 1.08
N TYR A 778 -11.70 76.05 2.11
CA TYR A 778 -12.83 75.15 2.07
C TYR A 778 -14.09 75.91 2.47
N ARG A 779 -15.19 75.66 1.76
CA ARG A 779 -16.52 76.15 2.10
C ARG A 779 -17.49 74.98 2.06
N TRP A 780 -18.19 74.77 3.16
CA TRP A 780 -19.23 73.76 3.28
C TRP A 780 -20.60 74.40 3.09
N GLU A 781 -21.47 73.75 2.31
CA GLU A 781 -22.82 74.21 2.01
C GLU A 781 -23.81 73.04 2.14
N GLY A 782 -24.85 73.18 2.96
CA GLY A 782 -25.82 72.13 3.22
C GLY A 782 -26.68 72.41 4.45
N THR A 783 -27.72 71.59 4.65
CA THR A 783 -28.78 71.82 5.65
C THR A 783 -28.24 71.81 7.09
N GLY A 784 -27.97 73.01 7.63
CA GLY A 784 -27.45 73.25 8.98
C GLY A 784 -25.95 73.60 9.06
N THR A 785 -25.25 73.73 7.92
CA THR A 785 -23.81 74.03 7.86
C THR A 785 -23.47 74.99 6.71
N GLU A 786 -24.23 76.08 6.56
CA GLU A 786 -23.94 77.13 5.57
C GLU A 786 -22.81 78.05 6.05
N GLN A 787 -21.63 77.91 5.44
CA GLN A 787 -20.55 78.90 5.57
C GLN A 787 -20.59 79.88 4.39
N LYS A 788 -20.63 81.19 4.67
CA LYS A 788 -20.68 82.23 3.63
C LYS A 788 -19.34 82.43 2.92
N ASP A 789 -18.23 82.35 3.68
CA ASP A 789 -16.88 82.60 3.18
C ASP A 789 -16.02 81.33 3.22
N PHE A 790 -15.02 81.28 2.33
CA PHE A 790 -14.03 80.19 2.29
C PHE A 790 -13.04 80.31 3.46
N GLY A 791 -12.86 79.24 4.22
CA GLY A 791 -12.01 79.21 5.41
C GLY A 791 -10.98 78.07 5.42
N VAL A 792 -10.24 77.94 6.53
CA VAL A 792 -9.27 76.84 6.76
C VAL A 792 -9.90 75.63 7.46
N VAL A 793 -11.20 75.69 7.78
CA VAL A 793 -11.91 74.61 8.47
C VAL A 793 -12.18 73.46 7.51
N ARG A 794 -11.42 72.37 7.70
CA ARG A 794 -11.43 71.21 6.82
C ARG A 794 -12.47 70.15 7.18
N GLU A 795 -13.08 70.26 8.35
CA GLU A 795 -13.99 69.24 8.85
C GLU A 795 -15.36 69.84 9.16
N VAL A 796 -16.41 69.13 8.74
CA VAL A 796 -17.79 69.49 9.09
C VAL A 796 -18.45 68.31 9.78
N ARG A 797 -19.17 68.59 10.87
CA ARG A 797 -19.90 67.60 11.65
C ARG A 797 -21.38 67.81 11.47
N ILE A 798 -22.09 66.76 11.09
CA ILE A 798 -23.51 66.86 10.72
C ILE A 798 -24.27 65.78 11.47
N ASN A 799 -25.38 66.20 12.09
CA ASN A 799 -26.30 65.28 12.75
C ASN A 799 -27.51 65.01 11.84
N VAL A 800 -27.80 63.74 11.60
CA VAL A 800 -28.85 63.25 10.69
C VAL A 800 -29.85 62.42 11.50
N ASN A 801 -31.14 62.76 11.43
CA ASN A 801 -32.18 62.03 12.15
C ASN A 801 -32.55 60.71 11.43
N PRO A 802 -33.12 59.71 12.14
CA PRO A 802 -33.51 58.45 11.51
C PRO A 802 -34.54 58.65 10.38
N GLY A 803 -34.23 58.16 9.18
CA GLY A 803 -35.04 58.32 7.96
C GLY A 803 -34.76 59.60 7.17
N GLU A 804 -33.86 60.46 7.64
CA GLU A 804 -33.49 61.72 6.99
C GLU A 804 -32.27 61.53 6.08
N THR A 805 -32.25 62.23 4.95
CA THR A 805 -31.09 62.36 4.05
C THR A 805 -30.66 63.82 4.01
N LYS A 806 -29.38 64.09 4.22
CA LYS A 806 -28.81 65.44 4.09
C LYS A 806 -27.73 65.47 3.02
N ASP A 807 -27.84 66.45 2.14
CA ASP A 807 -26.86 66.74 1.11
C ASP A 807 -25.89 67.82 1.57
N VAL A 808 -24.61 67.57 1.36
CA VAL A 808 -23.50 68.41 1.81
C VAL A 808 -22.58 68.63 0.63
N LYS A 809 -22.33 69.89 0.29
CA LYS A 809 -21.42 70.26 -0.79
C LYS A 809 -20.15 70.84 -0.19
N LEU A 810 -19.03 70.25 -0.58
CA LEU A 810 -17.70 70.79 -0.34
C LEU A 810 -17.29 71.61 -1.55
N HIS A 811 -17.01 72.88 -1.34
CA HIS A 811 -16.31 73.72 -2.31
C HIS A 811 -14.87 73.90 -1.84
N VAL A 812 -13.91 73.51 -2.68
CA VAL A 812 -12.49 73.70 -2.45
C VAL A 812 -11.98 74.75 -3.42
N ARG A 813 -11.45 75.84 -2.87
CA ARG A 813 -10.80 76.90 -3.64
C ARG A 813 -9.30 76.86 -3.41
N ASN A 814 -8.52 76.79 -4.47
CA ASN A 814 -7.06 76.81 -4.35
C ASN A 814 -6.48 78.24 -4.30
N ALA A 815 -5.15 78.32 -4.19
CA ALA A 815 -4.41 79.58 -4.16
C ALA A 815 -4.58 80.45 -5.44
N PHE A 816 -5.04 79.85 -6.55
CA PHE A 816 -5.30 80.53 -7.82
C PHE A 816 -6.77 80.96 -7.99
N ALA A 817 -7.55 80.91 -6.90
CA ALA A 817 -8.97 81.24 -6.87
C ALA A 817 -9.86 80.36 -7.78
N GLN A 818 -9.37 79.21 -8.23
CA GLN A 818 -10.20 78.22 -8.91
C GLN A 818 -10.93 77.37 -7.89
N GLU A 819 -12.18 77.00 -8.21
CA GLU A 819 -13.05 76.21 -7.34
C GLU A 819 -13.34 74.83 -7.95
N ALA A 820 -13.31 73.80 -7.10
CA ALA A 820 -13.90 72.51 -7.39
C ALA A 820 -14.94 72.20 -6.32
N THR A 821 -16.03 71.58 -6.75
CA THR A 821 -17.12 71.21 -5.84
C THR A 821 -17.33 69.70 -5.87
N GLN A 822 -17.49 69.10 -4.70
CA GLN A 822 -17.95 67.73 -4.55
C GLN A 822 -19.18 67.70 -3.65
N SER A 823 -20.19 66.93 -4.05
CA SER A 823 -21.43 66.76 -3.28
C SER A 823 -21.45 65.39 -2.64
N PHE A 824 -21.88 65.32 -1.39
CA PHE A 824 -22.02 64.11 -0.58
C PHE A 824 -23.45 64.02 -0.07
N ALA A 825 -24.11 62.88 -0.29
CA ALA A 825 -25.44 62.59 0.24
C ALA A 825 -25.29 61.62 1.41
N VAL A 826 -25.68 62.03 2.62
CA VAL A 826 -25.58 61.22 3.84
C VAL A 826 -26.97 60.82 4.30
N THR A 827 -27.26 59.53 4.32
CA THR A 827 -28.59 58.99 4.66
C THR A 827 -28.54 58.16 5.94
N ARG A 828 -29.44 58.44 6.90
CA ARG A 828 -29.60 57.59 8.09
C ARG A 828 -30.86 56.72 7.97
N PRO A 829 -30.78 55.38 8.10
CA PRO A 829 -31.96 54.51 8.03
C PRO A 829 -32.97 54.80 9.16
N GLY A 830 -34.27 54.68 8.88
CA GLY A 830 -35.35 54.86 9.87
C GLY A 830 -35.43 53.75 10.93
N ARG A 831 -36.12 54.00 12.06
CA ARG A 831 -36.37 52.99 13.10
C ARG A 831 -37.27 51.87 12.55
N GLY A 832 -36.69 50.70 12.29
CA GLY A 832 -37.40 49.52 11.78
C GLY A 832 -36.54 48.52 10.99
N PHE A 833 -35.28 48.85 10.67
CA PHE A 833 -34.38 47.90 9.99
C PHE A 833 -33.80 46.86 10.95
N PRO A 834 -33.88 45.55 10.66
CA PRO A 834 -33.33 44.49 11.51
C PRO A 834 -31.79 44.59 11.59
N SER A 835 -31.24 44.42 12.79
CA SER A 835 -29.81 44.63 13.09
C SER A 835 -28.85 43.57 12.53
N SER A 836 -29.33 42.60 11.75
CA SER A 836 -28.55 41.44 11.30
C SER A 836 -28.09 41.47 9.84
N ALA A 837 -28.36 42.53 9.08
CA ALA A 837 -27.82 42.67 7.72
C ALA A 837 -26.41 43.29 7.75
N ALA A 838 -25.47 42.69 7.00
CA ALA A 838 -24.08 43.12 6.84
C ALA A 838 -23.96 44.63 6.55
N PRO A 839 -22.89 45.32 6.99
CA PRO A 839 -22.78 46.76 6.86
C PRO A 839 -22.65 47.18 5.40
N VAL A 840 -23.77 47.55 4.78
CA VAL A 840 -23.79 48.31 3.53
C VAL A 840 -23.30 49.73 3.87
N PRO A 841 -22.28 50.27 3.16
CA PRO A 841 -21.79 51.61 3.44
C PRO A 841 -22.92 52.63 3.29
N LEU A 842 -23.17 53.43 4.34
CA LEU A 842 -24.30 54.37 4.42
C LEU A 842 -24.01 55.71 3.70
N VAL A 843 -22.86 55.78 3.05
CA VAL A 843 -22.45 56.79 2.07
C VAL A 843 -21.91 56.01 0.86
N PRO A 844 -22.36 56.26 -0.37
CA PRO A 844 -21.83 55.55 -1.53
C PRO A 844 -20.33 55.81 -1.65
N GLY A 845 -19.51 54.77 -1.43
CA GLY A 845 -18.09 54.83 -1.72
C GLY A 845 -17.86 54.98 -3.23
N THR A 846 -16.94 55.86 -3.60
CA THR A 846 -16.44 56.15 -4.96
C THR A 846 -17.40 56.88 -5.91
N VAL A 847 -17.24 58.21 -6.03
CA VAL A 847 -17.78 59.03 -7.11
C VAL A 847 -16.87 58.88 -8.34
N VAL A 848 -17.38 58.26 -9.41
CA VAL A 848 -16.86 58.46 -10.78
C VAL A 848 -17.36 59.84 -11.24
N PRO A 849 -16.51 60.72 -11.82
CA PRO A 849 -16.99 61.99 -12.34
C PRO A 849 -17.96 61.75 -13.50
N ALA A 850 -19.06 62.50 -13.55
CA ALA A 850 -19.99 62.46 -14.68
C ALA A 850 -19.27 62.89 -15.97
N GLY A 851 -18.95 61.93 -16.83
CA GLY A 851 -18.50 62.18 -18.19
C GLY A 851 -19.69 62.55 -19.06
N GLY A 852 -19.67 63.76 -19.61
CA GLY A 852 -20.58 64.15 -20.70
C GLY A 852 -20.31 63.31 -21.95
N GLY A 853 -21.36 62.72 -22.50
CA GLY A 853 -21.32 61.95 -23.74
C GLY A 853 -22.57 61.09 -23.90
N SER A 854 -23.54 61.59 -24.67
CA SER A 854 -24.77 60.89 -25.04
C SER A 854 -24.50 59.58 -25.81
N ILE A 855 -25.10 58.46 -25.37
CA ILE A 855 -25.32 57.28 -26.22
C ILE A 855 -26.82 56.99 -26.23
N PRO A 856 -27.46 56.77 -27.40
CA PRO A 856 -28.91 56.57 -27.47
C PRO A 856 -29.31 55.20 -26.89
N ALA A 857 -30.41 55.18 -26.16
CA ALA A 857 -31.08 53.98 -25.70
C ALA A 857 -31.66 53.20 -26.88
N LYS A 858 -31.29 51.92 -27.01
CA LYS A 858 -32.18 50.89 -27.55
C LYS A 858 -31.81 49.51 -27.00
N ASP A 859 -32.86 48.87 -26.48
CA ASP A 859 -33.12 47.43 -26.39
C ASP A 859 -32.33 46.57 -25.39
N ILE A 860 -32.80 46.55 -24.13
CA ILE A 860 -32.95 45.29 -23.37
C ILE A 860 -34.29 45.34 -22.59
N PRO A 861 -35.32 44.59 -23.01
CA PRO A 861 -36.54 44.42 -22.24
C PRO A 861 -36.42 43.24 -21.27
N GLY A 862 -36.85 43.47 -20.03
CA GLY A 862 -37.48 42.45 -19.19
C GLY A 862 -36.55 41.54 -18.41
N LEU A 863 -36.37 41.84 -17.12
CA LEU A 863 -36.50 40.88 -16.02
C LEU A 863 -36.36 41.64 -14.70
N ILE A 864 -37.51 41.83 -14.05
CA ILE A 864 -37.80 41.83 -12.60
C ILE A 864 -39.09 42.65 -12.45
N ASN A 865 -40.22 41.98 -12.59
CA ASN A 865 -41.49 42.46 -12.07
C ASN A 865 -41.71 41.80 -10.70
N PRO A 866 -41.79 42.56 -9.60
CA PRO A 866 -42.15 42.05 -8.29
C PRO A 866 -43.68 42.06 -8.12
N ARG A 867 -44.26 40.97 -7.61
CA ARG A 867 -45.47 40.95 -6.76
C ARG A 867 -45.96 39.52 -6.51
N GLY A 868 -46.20 39.19 -5.24
CA GLY A 868 -47.17 38.15 -4.88
C GLY A 868 -46.76 37.29 -3.68
N ALA A 869 -47.32 37.63 -2.52
CA ALA A 869 -47.33 36.89 -1.26
C ALA A 869 -47.68 35.39 -1.35
N GLN A 870 -46.96 34.56 -0.58
CA GLN A 870 -47.44 33.89 0.65
C GLN A 870 -46.24 33.52 1.53
#